data_AF-A0A6G7Y522-F1
#
_entry.id   AF-A0A6G7Y522-F1
#
_cell.length_a   1.000
_cell.length_b   1.000
_cell.length_c   1.000
_cell.angle_alpha   90.00
_cell.angle_beta   90.00
_cell.angle_gamma   90.00
#
_symmetry.space_group_name_H-M   'P 1'
#
loop_
_entity.id
_entity.type
_entity.pdbx_description
1 polymer ?
#
loop_
_entity_poly.entity_id
_entity_poly.type
_entity_poly.pdbx_seq_one_letter_code
_entity_poly.pdbx_strand_id
1 'polypeptide(L)'
;MSPDLLHDVRGSSCVRTVYVTAGDAALGETYWSGREAGVEAAYATMLGVPNVWVPTVRQVAGRTLVSRALQGTPRIELTFLRLPDGLDGKGSPVTGGVSIQELFTGAASTIRSVDGKNSYTLDALVTTMKSLIATARPAVIRTHGNTGIIAPYDDHFATASLVQRAALAEDAIERVIGYRGYEVLEAPENVAGADLQAKRAALAAYGAHDPEFCAGTCPNPTAEQWIRRQVGLSYLPEAPVRRWWNGQAKDWIDVADHVSQPSPSQLRDAGMELNDAAPFYVPMRSGSGRVAINRWWSAGDGDWVDALDDPAINANMTRFGYVGKAFQYYVYTAAGSGRVALNRWFHAGDRDWLTLPANVFTDAQLTSWGYTSKAVLGYVRISPTPTPTPTPTPTPTATPTPTPTPTPTPTPTATPTPTATPTPTPTATPTPTATPTPTATPTPTATPTPTATPTPTATPTPTPTPTPTGPAITPGAQSAPTVVRRWLQARDGDWVTVPDHGSQPDSAQLTASGHISGSAPQYGAYLIATPGAGMVRINRWWHEGDRDWVDVRDDLTTDESMERFGYSDKVFQFYIYSGPGTGRVGVHRWFNADDTDWITLRDGEIADAQLRSWGYSEKTLLGYGTATIGVGQGYYKSTGQKTDILPRQSQNGAYPHTLSAVDVNPQLDPAINQGRRYLAYSGYNLCSGVRLARADSLDAASWTVDPVKAAFPNGEPCRWASAVRDGDRVALVVNENWDVNITGQVSVDGLNGTRFTPAVDLVYEPGFRNGNPTLFRDPHTGTFHLYWYRVNRGVFEIRTKSAATFEGLGANPRDIGTLIAYSPEITAAPSMFRLGNTYYLTVETYERGAYRSRALTGAKPDGVFYEVPENPIYGVGDACVFQHPEGATLNNPLCHQSDSTDDDTWGQNYRAGDMAGR
;
A
#
# COMPACT_ATOMS: atom_id res chain seq x y z
N MET A 1 12.71 -11.27 -13.42
CA MET A 1 12.24 -12.53 -14.05
C MET A 1 12.04 -13.59 -12.96
N SER A 2 10.93 -14.33 -12.99
CA SER A 2 10.60 -15.41 -12.05
C SER A 2 11.00 -16.77 -12.67
N PRO A 3 11.67 -17.68 -11.94
CA PRO A 3 11.83 -19.08 -12.36
C PRO A 3 10.54 -19.73 -12.84
N ASP A 4 9.41 -19.45 -12.18
CA ASP A 4 8.13 -20.03 -12.59
C ASP A 4 7.71 -19.58 -14.00
N LEU A 5 7.91 -18.29 -14.34
CA LEU A 5 7.65 -17.79 -15.69
C LEU A 5 8.60 -18.44 -16.71
N LEU A 6 9.88 -18.60 -16.36
CA LEU A 6 10.86 -19.29 -17.21
C LEU A 6 10.41 -20.73 -17.49
N HIS A 7 9.91 -21.45 -16.48
CA HIS A 7 9.42 -22.81 -16.63
C HIS A 7 8.14 -22.87 -17.46
N ASP A 8 7.21 -21.95 -17.27
CA ASP A 8 5.98 -21.85 -18.08
C ASP A 8 6.30 -21.58 -19.56
N VAL A 9 7.26 -20.68 -19.81
CA VAL A 9 7.75 -20.36 -21.16
C VAL A 9 8.38 -21.59 -21.81
N ARG A 10 9.26 -22.31 -21.11
CA ARG A 10 9.91 -23.53 -21.63
C ARG A 10 8.98 -24.74 -21.78
N GLY A 11 7.93 -24.81 -20.96
CA GLY A 11 6.92 -25.86 -21.00
C GLY A 11 6.00 -25.78 -22.23
N SER A 12 4.92 -26.56 -22.25
CA SER A 12 3.93 -26.54 -23.34
C SER A 12 2.80 -25.52 -23.11
N SER A 13 2.82 -24.78 -21.99
CA SER A 13 1.80 -23.82 -21.61
C SER A 13 1.65 -22.68 -22.63
N CYS A 14 0.42 -22.20 -22.81
CA CYS A 14 0.18 -20.92 -23.48
C CYS A 14 0.50 -19.79 -22.50
N VAL A 15 1.45 -18.92 -22.87
CA VAL A 15 1.88 -17.78 -22.05
C VAL A 15 1.48 -16.51 -22.78
N ARG A 16 0.60 -15.74 -22.13
CA ARG A 16 0.18 -14.40 -22.56
C ARG A 16 0.68 -13.41 -21.52
N THR A 17 1.58 -12.53 -21.91
CA THR A 17 2.16 -11.53 -21.01
C THR A 17 1.64 -10.16 -21.40
N VAL A 18 1.06 -9.46 -20.44
CA VAL A 18 0.53 -8.11 -20.62
C VAL A 18 1.46 -7.14 -19.91
N TYR A 19 2.14 -6.29 -20.67
CA TYR A 19 2.91 -5.17 -20.15
C TYR A 19 1.97 -3.96 -20.05
N VAL A 20 1.69 -3.56 -18.83
CA VAL A 20 0.73 -2.49 -18.54
C VAL A 20 1.38 -1.12 -18.76
N THR A 21 2.56 -0.91 -18.16
CA THR A 21 3.35 0.31 -18.32
C THR A 21 4.37 0.16 -19.45
N ALA A 22 4.79 1.29 -20.01
CA ALA A 22 5.84 1.36 -21.03
C ALA A 22 7.24 1.27 -20.42
N GLY A 23 7.37 1.55 -19.12
CA GLY A 23 8.67 1.72 -18.50
C GLY A 23 9.43 2.89 -19.13
N ASP A 24 8.73 3.98 -19.44
CA ASP A 24 9.26 5.08 -20.24
C ASP A 24 10.32 5.89 -19.53
N ALA A 25 10.34 5.90 -18.19
CA ALA A 25 11.30 6.67 -17.40
C ALA A 25 11.42 8.15 -17.84
N ALA A 26 10.33 8.76 -18.32
CA ALA A 26 10.31 10.08 -18.95
C ALA A 26 11.16 10.25 -20.22
N LEU A 27 11.63 9.15 -20.82
CA LEU A 27 12.41 9.14 -22.04
C LEU A 27 11.51 8.89 -23.28
N GLY A 28 12.07 9.19 -24.46
CA GLY A 28 11.34 9.11 -25.73
C GLY A 28 11.11 7.69 -26.25
N GLU A 29 10.45 7.60 -27.41
CA GLU A 29 10.06 6.35 -28.06
C GLU A 29 11.19 5.34 -28.23
N THR A 30 12.39 5.79 -28.60
CA THR A 30 13.55 4.90 -28.75
C THR A 30 13.86 4.13 -27.47
N TYR A 31 13.64 4.72 -26.30
CA TYR A 31 13.93 4.08 -25.02
C TYR A 31 12.89 3.02 -24.68
N TRP A 32 11.61 3.40 -24.59
CA TRP A 32 10.57 2.42 -24.21
C TRP A 32 10.38 1.32 -25.27
N SER A 33 10.55 1.63 -26.56
CA SER A 33 10.52 0.60 -27.61
C SER A 33 11.76 -0.30 -27.59
N GLY A 34 12.92 0.21 -27.15
CA GLY A 34 14.12 -0.58 -26.85
C GLY A 34 13.84 -1.59 -25.73
N ARG A 35 13.17 -1.19 -24.66
CA ARG A 35 12.75 -2.11 -23.58
C ARG A 35 11.77 -3.17 -24.06
N GLU A 36 10.83 -2.83 -24.95
CA GLU A 36 9.96 -3.81 -25.62
C GLU A 36 10.80 -4.85 -26.42
N ALA A 37 11.81 -4.40 -27.17
CA ALA A 37 12.72 -5.29 -27.89
C ALA A 37 13.60 -6.14 -26.94
N GLY A 38 13.97 -5.59 -25.78
CA GLY A 38 14.69 -6.31 -24.74
C GLY A 38 13.87 -7.45 -24.13
N VAL A 39 12.58 -7.23 -23.87
CA VAL A 39 11.72 -8.32 -23.36
C VAL A 39 11.51 -9.40 -24.42
N GLU A 40 11.39 -9.02 -25.68
CA GLU A 40 11.35 -9.95 -26.82
C GLU A 40 12.62 -10.82 -26.89
N ALA A 41 13.80 -10.20 -26.77
CA ALA A 41 15.08 -10.89 -26.73
C ALA A 41 15.15 -11.85 -25.54
N ALA A 42 14.73 -11.42 -24.34
CA ALA A 42 14.72 -12.25 -23.16
C ALA A 42 13.84 -13.51 -23.33
N TYR A 43 12.62 -13.38 -23.88
CA TYR A 43 11.75 -14.53 -24.14
C TYR A 43 12.31 -15.49 -25.19
N ALA A 44 12.90 -14.96 -26.27
CA ALA A 44 13.58 -15.78 -27.27
C ALA A 44 14.78 -16.55 -26.65
N THR A 45 15.56 -15.89 -25.79
CA THR A 45 16.66 -16.52 -25.03
C THR A 45 16.18 -17.56 -24.04
N MET A 46 15.07 -17.33 -23.32
CA MET A 46 14.49 -18.31 -22.41
C MET A 46 14.15 -19.63 -23.12
N LEU A 47 13.73 -19.56 -24.38
CA LEU A 47 13.38 -20.69 -25.24
C LEU A 47 14.54 -21.23 -26.09
N GLY A 48 15.62 -20.46 -26.27
CA GLY A 48 16.71 -20.82 -27.17
C GLY A 48 16.29 -20.81 -28.65
N VAL A 49 15.40 -19.90 -29.05
CA VAL A 49 14.90 -19.76 -30.44
C VAL A 49 15.30 -18.41 -31.03
N PRO A 50 15.22 -18.23 -32.37
CA PRO A 50 15.47 -16.94 -32.99
C PRO A 50 14.54 -15.84 -32.45
N ASN A 51 15.09 -14.65 -32.21
CA ASN A 51 14.33 -13.48 -31.77
C ASN A 51 13.58 -12.83 -32.95
N VAL A 52 12.49 -13.45 -33.38
CA VAL A 52 11.64 -12.94 -34.47
C VAL A 52 10.19 -12.95 -34.03
N TRP A 53 9.55 -11.78 -34.05
CA TRP A 53 8.20 -11.59 -33.55
C TRP A 53 7.25 -11.08 -34.64
N VAL A 54 6.02 -11.59 -34.63
CA VAL A 54 4.98 -11.23 -35.58
C VAL A 54 3.98 -10.30 -34.88
N PRO A 55 3.90 -9.01 -35.26
CA PRO A 55 2.96 -8.07 -34.66
C PRO A 55 1.53 -8.32 -35.14
N THR A 56 0.57 -8.10 -34.26
CA THR A 56 -0.87 -8.16 -34.52
C THR A 56 -1.55 -7.00 -33.78
N VAL A 57 -2.36 -6.24 -34.50
CA VAL A 57 -3.19 -5.18 -33.91
C VAL A 57 -4.55 -5.78 -33.55
N ARG A 58 -5.00 -5.61 -32.31
CA ARG A 58 -6.26 -6.17 -31.79
C ARG A 58 -7.14 -5.07 -31.19
N GLN A 59 -8.45 -5.22 -31.34
CA GLN A 59 -9.44 -4.43 -30.60
C GLN A 59 -9.81 -5.16 -29.31
N VAL A 60 -9.63 -4.52 -28.16
CA VAL A 60 -9.97 -5.07 -26.84
C VAL A 60 -10.70 -4.01 -26.05
N ALA A 61 -11.95 -4.27 -25.67
CA ALA A 61 -12.80 -3.31 -24.94
C ALA A 61 -12.84 -1.89 -25.58
N GLY A 62 -12.81 -1.82 -26.91
CA GLY A 62 -12.78 -0.53 -27.64
C GLY A 62 -11.42 0.18 -27.62
N ARG A 63 -10.33 -0.57 -27.40
CA ARG A 63 -8.94 -0.09 -27.40
C ARG A 63 -8.11 -0.84 -28.43
N THR A 64 -7.19 -0.13 -29.07
CA THR A 64 -6.32 -0.68 -30.12
C THR A 64 -5.00 -1.10 -29.50
N LEU A 65 -4.81 -2.40 -29.23
CA LEU A 65 -3.62 -2.93 -28.60
C LEU A 65 -2.69 -3.59 -29.62
N VAL A 66 -1.38 -3.52 -29.37
CA VAL A 66 -0.37 -4.24 -30.13
C VAL A 66 0.03 -5.48 -29.35
N SER A 67 -0.21 -6.64 -29.95
CA SER A 67 0.29 -7.92 -29.49
C SER A 67 1.39 -8.40 -30.44
N ARG A 68 2.38 -9.13 -29.93
CA ARG A 68 3.46 -9.72 -30.72
C ARG A 68 3.60 -11.17 -30.34
N ALA A 69 3.49 -12.07 -31.31
CA ALA A 69 3.64 -13.51 -31.10
C ALA A 69 5.01 -13.97 -31.60
N LEU A 70 5.68 -14.85 -30.85
CA LEU A 70 7.00 -15.35 -31.22
C LEU A 70 6.88 -16.28 -32.44
N GLN A 71 7.67 -16.03 -33.48
CA GLN A 71 7.59 -16.78 -34.73
C GLN A 71 7.91 -18.27 -34.48
N GLY A 72 7.10 -19.16 -35.05
CA GLY A 72 7.21 -20.60 -34.82
C GLY A 72 6.71 -21.07 -33.44
N THR A 73 6.41 -20.17 -32.51
CA THR A 73 5.91 -20.50 -31.16
C THR A 73 4.75 -19.57 -30.75
N PRO A 74 3.60 -19.57 -31.46
CA PRO A 74 2.49 -18.62 -31.25
C PRO A 74 1.78 -18.78 -29.89
N ARG A 75 2.12 -19.80 -29.10
CA ARG A 75 1.70 -19.94 -27.70
C ARG A 75 2.33 -18.89 -26.78
N ILE A 76 3.39 -18.21 -27.21
CA ILE A 76 4.00 -17.07 -26.52
C ILE A 76 3.57 -15.79 -27.22
N GLU A 77 2.87 -14.91 -26.52
CA GLU A 77 2.48 -13.60 -27.03
C GLU A 77 2.64 -12.53 -25.94
N LEU A 78 3.21 -11.39 -26.34
CA LEU A 78 3.38 -10.21 -25.50
C LEU A 78 2.39 -9.14 -25.99
N THR A 79 1.65 -8.51 -25.07
CA THR A 79 0.72 -7.41 -25.38
C THR A 79 1.11 -6.17 -24.59
N PHE A 80 1.16 -5.02 -25.26
CA PHE A 80 1.64 -3.76 -24.67
C PHE A 80 0.51 -2.72 -24.61
N LEU A 81 0.20 -2.25 -23.40
CA LEU A 81 -0.75 -1.15 -23.18
C LEU A 81 -0.06 0.21 -23.22
N ARG A 82 1.25 0.23 -22.94
CA ARG A 82 2.14 1.40 -23.06
C ARG A 82 1.67 2.59 -22.21
N LEU A 83 1.20 2.32 -21.00
CA LEU A 83 0.82 3.37 -20.07
C LEU A 83 2.07 4.02 -19.45
N PRO A 84 2.05 5.32 -19.16
CA PRO A 84 3.05 5.98 -18.34
C PRO A 84 3.33 5.22 -17.05
N ASP A 85 4.60 4.91 -16.78
CA ASP A 85 5.00 4.24 -15.53
C ASP A 85 4.79 5.15 -14.32
N GLY A 86 5.27 6.38 -14.39
CA GLY A 86 5.07 7.39 -13.36
C GLY A 86 6.34 7.94 -12.74
N LEU A 87 7.52 7.37 -13.00
CA LEU A 87 8.75 7.64 -12.23
C LEU A 87 8.52 7.57 -10.71
N ASP A 88 8.30 8.72 -10.07
CA ASP A 88 7.92 8.86 -8.67
C ASP A 88 6.38 8.79 -8.47
N GLY A 89 5.68 8.05 -9.33
CA GLY A 89 4.23 7.94 -9.32
C GLY A 89 3.47 9.18 -9.81
N LYS A 90 4.12 10.23 -10.32
CA LYS A 90 3.47 11.46 -10.83
C LYS A 90 3.53 11.66 -12.34
N GLY A 91 4.10 10.68 -13.04
CA GLY A 91 4.32 10.79 -14.48
C GLY A 91 5.47 11.73 -14.79
N SER A 92 5.56 12.12 -16.06
CA SER A 92 6.57 13.07 -16.52
C SER A 92 5.90 14.19 -17.31
N PRO A 93 6.58 15.32 -17.54
CA PRO A 93 6.07 16.35 -18.44
C PRO A 93 5.70 15.80 -19.83
N VAL A 94 6.42 14.77 -20.29
CA VAL A 94 6.17 14.10 -21.58
C VAL A 94 4.85 13.31 -21.57
N THR A 95 4.45 12.78 -20.42
CA THR A 95 3.17 12.07 -20.24
C THR A 95 2.04 12.97 -19.75
N GLY A 96 2.29 14.28 -19.66
CA GLY A 96 1.33 15.27 -19.15
C GLY A 96 1.19 15.28 -17.63
N GLY A 97 2.18 14.76 -16.89
CA GLY A 97 2.13 14.62 -15.43
C GLY A 97 1.04 13.64 -15.00
N VAL A 98 0.87 12.57 -15.78
CA VAL A 98 -0.06 11.48 -15.46
C VAL A 98 0.69 10.16 -15.43
N SER A 99 0.47 9.37 -14.39
CA SER A 99 0.95 8.00 -14.21
C SER A 99 -0.18 6.98 -14.04
N ILE A 100 0.16 5.70 -14.13
CA ILE A 100 -0.79 4.64 -13.75
C ILE A 100 -1.16 4.68 -12.26
N GLN A 101 -0.26 5.13 -11.39
CA GLN A 101 -0.52 5.31 -9.97
C GLN A 101 -1.57 6.41 -9.75
N GLU A 102 -1.48 7.55 -10.45
CA GLU A 102 -2.46 8.63 -10.35
C GLU A 102 -3.83 8.22 -10.89
N LEU A 103 -3.88 7.44 -11.97
CA LEU A 103 -5.15 6.86 -12.42
C LEU A 103 -5.74 5.91 -11.37
N PHE A 104 -4.89 5.10 -10.74
CA PHE A 104 -5.31 4.10 -9.77
C PHE A 104 -5.80 4.71 -8.45
N THR A 105 -5.15 5.77 -7.95
CA THR A 105 -5.55 6.49 -6.74
C THR A 105 -6.68 7.50 -6.99
N GLY A 106 -6.99 7.79 -8.25
CA GLY A 106 -8.01 8.77 -8.64
C GLY A 106 -7.50 10.21 -8.71
N ALA A 107 -6.20 10.45 -8.53
CA ALA A 107 -5.56 11.76 -8.74
C ALA A 107 -5.63 12.21 -10.22
N ALA A 108 -5.65 11.25 -11.16
CA ALA A 108 -5.96 11.48 -12.57
C ALA A 108 -7.25 10.76 -12.96
N SER A 109 -8.17 11.44 -13.62
CA SER A 109 -9.41 10.84 -14.12
C SER A 109 -9.20 10.01 -15.39
N THR A 110 -8.15 10.31 -16.15
CA THR A 110 -7.77 9.62 -17.38
C THR A 110 -6.26 9.54 -17.55
N ILE A 111 -5.79 8.47 -18.17
CA ILE A 111 -4.40 8.28 -18.62
C ILE A 111 -4.38 8.07 -20.14
N ARG A 112 -3.31 8.50 -20.81
CA ARG A 112 -3.08 8.27 -22.25
C ARG A 112 -1.83 7.42 -22.44
N SER A 113 -1.86 6.45 -23.36
CA SER A 113 -0.67 5.67 -23.71
C SER A 113 0.41 6.56 -24.33
N VAL A 114 1.68 6.22 -24.12
CA VAL A 114 2.83 7.03 -24.57
C VAL A 114 2.96 7.09 -26.10
N ASP A 115 2.35 6.15 -26.82
CA ASP A 115 2.22 6.19 -28.28
C ASP A 115 1.00 7.01 -28.77
N GLY A 116 0.24 7.60 -27.84
CA GLY A 116 -0.90 8.45 -28.10
C GLY A 116 -2.15 7.73 -28.62
N LYS A 117 -2.15 6.40 -28.76
CA LYS A 117 -3.21 5.63 -29.44
C LYS A 117 -4.42 5.31 -28.56
N ASN A 118 -4.24 5.19 -27.25
CA ASN A 118 -5.30 4.80 -26.34
C ASN A 118 -5.40 5.78 -25.16
N SER A 119 -6.61 5.92 -24.62
CA SER A 119 -6.85 6.62 -23.36
C SER A 119 -7.79 5.81 -22.47
N TYR A 120 -7.58 5.85 -21.17
CA TYR A 120 -8.29 5.04 -20.20
C TYR A 120 -8.73 5.89 -19.02
N THR A 121 -9.99 5.76 -18.62
CA THR A 121 -10.38 5.94 -17.22
C THR A 121 -9.98 4.68 -16.44
N LEU A 122 -10.02 4.75 -15.10
CA LEU A 122 -9.76 3.58 -14.26
C LEU A 122 -10.66 2.39 -14.62
N ASP A 123 -11.97 2.62 -14.78
CA ASP A 123 -12.91 1.57 -15.13
C ASP A 123 -12.71 1.04 -16.55
N ALA A 124 -12.33 1.88 -17.52
CA ALA A 124 -11.99 1.43 -18.86
C ALA A 124 -10.72 0.57 -18.88
N LEU A 125 -9.73 0.90 -18.05
CA LEU A 125 -8.50 0.11 -17.89
C LEU A 125 -8.82 -1.25 -17.26
N VAL A 126 -9.59 -1.28 -16.16
CA VAL A 126 -10.04 -2.52 -15.52
C VAL A 126 -10.86 -3.37 -16.49
N THR A 127 -11.75 -2.77 -17.27
CA THR A 127 -12.55 -3.48 -18.28
C THR A 127 -11.68 -4.07 -19.40
N THR A 128 -10.64 -3.34 -19.82
CA THR A 128 -9.66 -3.84 -20.80
C THR A 128 -8.90 -5.04 -20.23
N MET A 129 -8.41 -4.94 -18.98
CA MET A 129 -7.74 -6.06 -18.31
C MET A 129 -8.64 -7.27 -18.14
N LYS A 130 -9.91 -7.08 -17.72
CA LYS A 130 -10.91 -8.15 -17.66
C LYS A 130 -11.12 -8.81 -19.01
N SER A 131 -11.22 -8.02 -20.09
CA SER A 131 -11.39 -8.56 -21.44
C SER A 131 -10.18 -9.38 -21.90
N LEU A 132 -8.96 -8.94 -21.57
CA LEU A 132 -7.73 -9.70 -21.83
C LEU A 132 -7.72 -11.02 -21.05
N ILE A 133 -8.06 -10.99 -19.76
CA ILE A 133 -8.16 -12.18 -18.90
C ILE A 133 -9.23 -13.14 -19.42
N ALA A 134 -10.44 -12.66 -19.69
CA ALA A 134 -11.55 -13.47 -20.20
C ALA A 134 -11.24 -14.09 -21.57
N THR A 135 -10.49 -13.40 -22.42
CA THR A 135 -10.04 -13.92 -23.72
C THR A 135 -8.96 -14.98 -23.55
N ALA A 136 -7.98 -14.73 -22.66
CA ALA A 136 -6.88 -15.65 -22.42
C ALA A 136 -7.31 -16.90 -21.63
N ARG A 137 -8.40 -16.80 -20.83
CA ARG A 137 -8.91 -17.83 -19.91
C ARG A 137 -7.79 -18.47 -19.07
N PRO A 138 -6.98 -17.69 -18.35
CA PRO A 138 -5.83 -18.22 -17.64
C PRO A 138 -6.26 -19.07 -16.45
N ALA A 139 -5.63 -20.24 -16.31
CA ALA A 139 -5.64 -21.02 -15.07
C ALA A 139 -4.87 -20.30 -13.95
N VAL A 140 -3.71 -19.70 -14.29
CA VAL A 140 -2.82 -19.01 -13.37
C VAL A 140 -2.52 -17.61 -13.91
N ILE A 141 -2.69 -16.59 -13.08
CA ILE A 141 -2.20 -15.24 -13.32
C ILE A 141 -0.98 -15.00 -12.46
N ARG A 142 0.08 -14.47 -13.08
CA ARG A 142 1.31 -14.03 -12.41
C ARG A 142 1.41 -12.51 -12.53
N THR A 143 1.61 -11.82 -11.42
CA THR A 143 1.67 -10.35 -11.38
C THR A 143 2.77 -9.86 -10.42
N HIS A 144 2.99 -8.55 -10.33
CA HIS A 144 3.80 -7.96 -9.27
C HIS A 144 3.07 -8.10 -7.92
N GLY A 145 3.81 -7.93 -6.82
CA GLY A 145 3.25 -7.99 -5.47
C GLY A 145 2.53 -6.69 -5.09
N ASN A 146 1.53 -6.79 -4.21
CA ASN A 146 0.88 -5.62 -3.58
C ASN A 146 0.99 -5.62 -2.05
N THR A 147 1.92 -6.39 -1.46
CA THR A 147 2.05 -6.58 0.00
C THR A 147 3.23 -5.85 0.62
N GLY A 148 3.64 -4.70 0.08
CA GLY A 148 4.77 -3.92 0.62
C GLY A 148 4.34 -2.50 0.95
N ILE A 149 4.58 -2.05 2.19
CA ILE A 149 4.51 -0.63 2.62
C ILE A 149 5.89 0.02 2.48
N ILE A 150 6.63 -0.32 1.42
CA ILE A 150 7.88 0.38 1.08
C ILE A 150 7.87 0.71 -0.41
N ALA A 151 7.03 1.66 -0.77
CA ALA A 151 7.43 3.02 -1.13
C ALA A 151 6.12 3.73 -1.52
N PRO A 152 5.96 5.05 -1.26
CA PRO A 152 5.10 5.79 -2.19
C PRO A 152 5.73 5.57 -3.58
N TYR A 153 5.06 5.78 -4.71
CA TYR A 153 5.76 5.85 -6.00
C TYR A 153 6.04 4.56 -6.82
N ASP A 154 5.29 3.45 -6.75
CA ASP A 154 5.57 2.30 -7.66
C ASP A 154 4.37 1.85 -8.53
N ASP A 155 4.60 1.81 -9.85
CA ASP A 155 3.69 1.32 -10.88
C ASP A 155 3.46 -0.20 -10.80
N HIS A 156 4.38 -0.93 -10.17
CA HIS A 156 4.22 -2.33 -9.81
C HIS A 156 3.03 -2.56 -8.88
N PHE A 157 2.85 -1.71 -7.85
CA PHE A 157 1.75 -1.82 -6.90
C PHE A 157 0.40 -1.50 -7.56
N ALA A 158 0.33 -0.40 -8.31
CA ALA A 158 -0.86 -0.05 -9.09
C ALA A 158 -1.25 -1.17 -10.06
N THR A 159 -0.27 -1.68 -10.81
CA THR A 159 -0.48 -2.78 -11.76
C THR A 159 -0.96 -4.04 -11.04
N ALA A 160 -0.31 -4.43 -9.95
CA ALA A 160 -0.70 -5.61 -9.17
C ALA A 160 -2.14 -5.51 -8.65
N SER A 161 -2.52 -4.34 -8.14
CA SER A 161 -3.85 -4.07 -7.60
C SER A 161 -4.93 -4.04 -8.68
N LEU A 162 -4.62 -3.46 -9.86
CA LEU A 162 -5.52 -3.48 -11.02
C LEU A 162 -5.73 -4.90 -11.55
N VAL A 163 -4.66 -5.71 -11.64
CA VAL A 163 -4.73 -7.12 -12.05
C VAL A 163 -5.56 -7.92 -11.04
N GLN A 164 -5.37 -7.72 -9.74
CA GLN A 164 -6.21 -8.35 -8.72
C GLN A 164 -7.68 -7.95 -8.87
N ARG A 165 -7.98 -6.66 -9.03
CA ARG A 165 -9.36 -6.15 -9.26
C ARG A 165 -10.00 -6.75 -10.52
N ALA A 166 -9.22 -6.94 -11.58
CA ALA A 166 -9.70 -7.58 -12.81
C ALA A 166 -9.90 -9.10 -12.64
N ALA A 167 -8.95 -9.78 -11.99
CA ALA A 167 -8.98 -11.22 -11.75
C ALA A 167 -10.08 -11.65 -10.77
N LEU A 168 -10.37 -10.83 -9.75
CA LEU A 168 -11.42 -11.10 -8.75
C LEU A 168 -12.84 -11.18 -9.34
N ALA A 169 -13.03 -10.75 -10.58
CA ALA A 169 -14.32 -10.75 -11.27
C ALA A 169 -14.54 -11.98 -12.17
N GLU A 170 -13.56 -12.90 -12.27
CA GLU A 170 -13.59 -14.01 -13.23
C GLU A 170 -13.48 -15.36 -12.50
N ASP A 171 -14.56 -16.15 -12.53
CA ASP A 171 -14.69 -17.42 -11.79
C ASP A 171 -13.72 -18.54 -12.23
N ALA A 172 -13.18 -18.44 -13.45
CA ALA A 172 -12.35 -19.46 -14.07
C ALA A 172 -10.89 -19.46 -13.60
N ILE A 173 -10.45 -18.42 -12.89
CA ILE A 173 -9.07 -18.28 -12.44
C ILE A 173 -8.83 -19.16 -11.22
N GLU A 174 -7.80 -20.00 -11.30
CA GLU A 174 -7.48 -20.95 -10.23
C GLU A 174 -6.47 -20.35 -9.26
N ARG A 175 -5.53 -19.53 -9.74
CA ARG A 175 -4.52 -18.91 -8.88
C ARG A 175 -4.09 -17.55 -9.40
N VAL A 176 -4.00 -16.58 -8.49
CA VAL A 176 -3.27 -15.33 -8.72
C VAL A 176 -2.06 -15.35 -7.81
N ILE A 177 -0.88 -15.43 -8.40
CA ILE A 177 0.39 -15.27 -7.69
C ILE A 177 0.90 -13.88 -8.05
N GLY A 178 1.38 -13.12 -7.09
CA GLY A 178 2.33 -12.09 -7.46
C GLY A 178 3.62 -12.16 -6.69
N TYR A 179 4.60 -11.45 -7.19
CA TYR A 179 5.98 -11.59 -6.77
C TYR A 179 6.42 -10.30 -6.12
N ARG A 180 7.05 -10.44 -4.95
CA ARG A 180 7.69 -9.34 -4.24
C ARG A 180 8.59 -8.53 -5.20
N GLY A 181 8.48 -7.22 -5.13
CA GLY A 181 9.20 -6.26 -5.98
C GLY A 181 10.64 -6.05 -5.50
N TYR A 182 11.07 -4.79 -5.42
CA TYR A 182 12.43 -4.43 -5.02
C TYR A 182 12.80 -4.86 -3.58
N GLU A 183 11.80 -4.92 -2.70
CA GLU A 183 11.86 -5.40 -1.32
C GLU A 183 12.18 -6.91 -1.21
N VAL A 184 12.31 -7.61 -2.34
CA VAL A 184 12.82 -8.99 -2.37
C VAL A 184 14.25 -9.09 -1.82
N LEU A 185 15.03 -8.01 -1.80
CA LEU A 185 16.39 -8.00 -1.22
C LEU A 185 16.43 -8.37 0.27
N GLU A 186 15.33 -8.15 1.00
CA GLU A 186 15.22 -8.52 2.41
C GLU A 186 15.05 -10.03 2.63
N ALA A 187 14.72 -10.78 1.58
CA ALA A 187 14.55 -12.22 1.66
C ALA A 187 15.88 -12.98 1.52
N PRO A 188 16.02 -14.17 2.11
CA PRO A 188 17.14 -15.06 1.84
C PRO A 188 17.22 -15.46 0.35
N GLU A 189 18.43 -15.71 -0.15
CA GLU A 189 18.63 -16.26 -1.50
C GLU A 189 18.00 -17.65 -1.61
N ASN A 190 17.21 -17.86 -2.68
CA ASN A 190 16.49 -19.10 -2.89
C ASN A 190 16.42 -19.54 -4.37
N VAL A 191 17.14 -18.85 -5.26
CA VAL A 191 17.28 -19.22 -6.68
C VAL A 191 18.74 -19.48 -7.00
N ALA A 192 19.05 -20.70 -7.44
CA ALA A 192 20.42 -21.16 -7.71
C ALA A 192 20.48 -22.07 -8.94
N GLY A 193 21.68 -22.53 -9.29
CA GLY A 193 21.88 -23.55 -10.33
C GLY A 193 21.41 -23.11 -11.73
N ALA A 194 20.79 -24.03 -12.46
CA ALA A 194 20.36 -23.82 -13.85
C ALA A 194 19.34 -22.69 -13.99
N ASP A 195 18.45 -22.51 -13.02
CA ASP A 195 17.46 -21.43 -13.02
C ASP A 195 18.14 -20.06 -12.87
N LEU A 196 19.11 -19.94 -11.96
CA LEU A 196 19.87 -18.70 -11.82
C LEU A 196 20.66 -18.36 -13.09
N GLN A 197 21.28 -19.35 -13.74
CA GLN A 197 22.01 -19.12 -14.99
C GLN A 197 21.07 -18.71 -16.14
N ALA A 198 19.90 -19.34 -16.24
CA ALA A 198 18.90 -18.96 -17.22
C ALA A 198 18.36 -17.54 -16.97
N LYS A 199 18.12 -17.15 -15.71
CA LYS A 199 17.76 -15.78 -15.35
C LYS A 199 18.83 -14.78 -15.77
N ARG A 200 20.11 -15.07 -15.52
CA ARG A 200 21.24 -14.22 -15.95
C ARG A 200 21.27 -14.06 -17.46
N ALA A 201 21.17 -15.16 -18.21
CA ALA A 201 21.19 -15.13 -19.66
C ALA A 201 20.05 -14.29 -20.24
N ALA A 202 18.83 -14.47 -19.74
CA ALA A 202 17.69 -13.71 -20.20
C ALA A 202 17.75 -12.24 -19.79
N LEU A 203 18.29 -11.93 -18.61
CA LEU A 203 18.50 -10.55 -18.16
C LEU A 203 19.60 -9.83 -18.95
N ALA A 204 20.68 -10.53 -19.33
CA ALA A 204 21.71 -10.00 -20.21
C ALA A 204 21.17 -9.73 -21.63
N ALA A 205 20.33 -10.64 -22.16
CA ALA A 205 19.66 -10.44 -23.44
C ALA A 205 18.72 -9.22 -23.42
N TYR A 206 17.94 -9.05 -22.35
CA TYR A 206 17.14 -7.84 -22.14
C TYR A 206 18.02 -6.59 -22.09
N GLY A 207 19.07 -6.65 -21.29
CA GLY A 207 19.94 -5.52 -21.00
C GLY A 207 20.65 -4.94 -22.22
N ALA A 208 20.94 -5.74 -23.24
CA ALA A 208 21.50 -5.26 -24.51
C ALA A 208 20.63 -4.18 -25.20
N HIS A 209 19.37 -4.04 -24.80
CA HIS A 209 18.42 -3.07 -25.34
C HIS A 209 17.99 -1.99 -24.32
N ASP A 210 18.54 -2.02 -23.10
CA ASP A 210 18.20 -1.09 -22.02
C ASP A 210 19.49 -0.40 -21.51
N PRO A 211 19.82 0.79 -22.05
CA PRO A 211 21.08 1.46 -21.76
C PRO A 211 21.18 1.97 -20.30
N GLU A 212 20.05 2.30 -19.67
CA GLU A 212 19.99 2.70 -18.25
C GLU A 212 20.23 1.48 -17.33
N PHE A 213 19.73 0.32 -17.74
CA PHE A 213 19.89 -0.91 -16.97
C PHE A 213 21.33 -1.46 -17.01
N CYS A 214 22.06 -1.27 -18.12
CA CYS A 214 23.37 -1.88 -18.38
C CYS A 214 24.57 -0.89 -18.42
N ALA A 215 24.55 0.21 -17.68
CA ALA A 215 25.62 1.23 -17.69
C ALA A 215 27.05 0.69 -17.35
N GLY A 216 27.68 -0.02 -18.28
CA GLY A 216 29.04 -0.60 -18.21
C GLY A 216 29.12 -2.11 -17.99
N THR A 217 28.25 -2.70 -17.16
CA THR A 217 28.25 -4.14 -16.81
C THR A 217 26.83 -4.68 -16.78
N CYS A 218 26.59 -5.86 -17.36
CA CYS A 218 25.26 -6.46 -17.36
C CYS A 218 25.21 -7.94 -16.96
N PRO A 219 24.31 -8.33 -16.01
CA PRO A 219 23.40 -7.46 -15.25
C PRO A 219 24.13 -6.52 -14.28
N ASN A 220 23.55 -5.34 -13.99
CA ASN A 220 24.12 -4.45 -12.99
C ASN A 220 24.17 -5.14 -11.59
N PRO A 221 25.07 -4.72 -10.68
CA PRO A 221 25.29 -5.42 -9.40
C PRO A 221 24.03 -5.56 -8.53
N THR A 222 23.13 -4.57 -8.56
CA THR A 222 21.87 -4.59 -7.83
C THR A 222 20.90 -5.62 -8.42
N ALA A 223 20.77 -5.67 -9.74
CA ALA A 223 19.91 -6.62 -10.42
C ALA A 223 20.39 -8.07 -10.26
N GLU A 224 21.70 -8.28 -10.20
CA GLU A 224 22.31 -9.58 -9.86
C GLU A 224 21.87 -10.07 -8.47
N GLN A 225 21.64 -9.18 -7.51
CA GLN A 225 21.10 -9.52 -6.19
C GLN A 225 19.61 -9.88 -6.27
N TRP A 226 18.80 -9.16 -7.05
CA TRP A 226 17.37 -9.47 -7.21
C TRP A 226 17.14 -10.84 -7.84
N ILE A 227 17.91 -11.24 -8.86
CA ILE A 227 17.68 -12.51 -9.56
C ILE A 227 18.02 -13.76 -8.75
N ARG A 228 18.76 -13.63 -7.64
CA ARG A 228 19.03 -14.74 -6.71
C ARG A 228 17.86 -15.09 -5.81
N ARG A 229 16.77 -14.32 -5.90
CA ARG A 229 15.60 -14.42 -5.04
C ARG A 229 14.32 -14.51 -5.87
N GLN A 230 13.32 -15.16 -5.28
CA GLN A 230 11.92 -15.14 -5.71
C GLN A 230 11.05 -15.35 -4.48
N VAL A 231 10.16 -14.41 -4.19
CA VAL A 231 9.16 -14.56 -3.12
C VAL A 231 7.77 -14.42 -3.75
N GLY A 232 7.04 -15.52 -3.78
CA GLY A 232 5.65 -15.56 -4.24
C GLY A 232 4.68 -15.18 -3.12
N LEU A 233 3.68 -14.40 -3.48
CA LEU A 233 2.61 -13.88 -2.66
C LEU A 233 1.31 -14.38 -3.30
N SER A 234 0.53 -15.18 -2.58
CA SER A 234 -0.70 -15.77 -3.14
C SER A 234 -1.87 -14.84 -2.87
N TYR A 235 -2.55 -14.38 -3.92
CA TYR A 235 -3.58 -13.33 -3.85
C TYR A 235 -5.02 -13.81 -3.99
N LEU A 236 -5.24 -15.07 -4.36
CA LEU A 236 -6.57 -15.68 -4.49
C LEU A 236 -6.55 -17.18 -4.10
N PRO A 237 -7.70 -17.80 -3.75
CA PRO A 237 -7.93 -18.31 -2.42
C PRO A 237 -7.91 -19.84 -2.46
N GLU A 238 -6.74 -20.43 -2.67
CA GLU A 238 -6.55 -21.84 -2.35
C GLU A 238 -5.79 -21.91 -1.03
N ALA A 239 -6.35 -22.59 -0.03
CA ALA A 239 -5.59 -22.92 1.18
C ALA A 239 -5.18 -24.38 1.14
N PRO A 240 -3.98 -24.70 1.67
CA PRO A 240 -3.58 -26.07 1.84
C PRO A 240 -4.48 -26.75 2.89
N VAL A 241 -4.83 -27.99 2.61
CA VAL A 241 -5.50 -28.93 3.50
C VAL A 241 -4.48 -29.95 3.96
N ARG A 242 -4.35 -30.09 5.27
CA ARG A 242 -3.41 -30.97 5.93
C ARG A 242 -4.14 -32.09 6.64
N ARG A 243 -3.54 -33.28 6.63
CA ARG A 243 -4.11 -34.48 7.22
C ARG A 243 -3.51 -34.79 8.57
N TRP A 244 -4.36 -35.17 9.51
CA TRP A 244 -3.98 -35.49 10.89
C TRP A 244 -4.56 -36.85 11.29
N TRP A 245 -3.77 -37.61 12.05
CA TRP A 245 -4.11 -38.94 12.55
C TRP A 245 -4.32 -38.91 14.06
N ASN A 246 -5.39 -39.53 14.54
CA ASN A 246 -5.58 -39.83 15.95
C ASN A 246 -5.28 -41.31 16.19
N GLY A 247 -4.14 -41.61 16.83
CA GLY A 247 -3.75 -42.98 17.14
C GLY A 247 -4.65 -43.70 18.14
N GLN A 248 -5.39 -42.97 18.98
CA GLN A 248 -6.30 -43.54 19.98
C GLN A 248 -7.69 -43.82 19.40
N ALA A 249 -8.25 -42.87 18.65
CA ALA A 249 -9.53 -43.04 17.97
C ALA A 249 -9.41 -43.86 16.67
N LYS A 250 -8.18 -44.06 16.17
CA LYS A 250 -7.87 -44.66 14.86
C LYS A 250 -8.54 -43.93 13.71
N ASP A 251 -8.47 -42.60 13.75
CA ASP A 251 -9.26 -41.73 12.90
C ASP A 251 -8.43 -40.63 12.21
N TRP A 252 -8.88 -40.17 11.04
CA TRP A 252 -8.22 -39.19 10.18
C TRP A 252 -9.07 -37.92 10.03
N ILE A 253 -8.43 -36.75 10.17
CA ILE A 253 -9.07 -35.46 9.90
C ILE A 253 -8.28 -34.60 8.91
N ASP A 254 -8.97 -34.03 7.93
CA ASP A 254 -8.40 -33.15 6.90
C ASP A 254 -8.71 -31.68 7.21
N VAL A 255 -7.74 -30.88 7.65
CA VAL A 255 -7.97 -29.49 8.05
C VAL A 255 -7.37 -28.52 7.05
N ALA A 256 -8.21 -27.66 6.49
CA ALA A 256 -7.76 -26.56 5.67
C ALA A 256 -7.18 -25.45 6.55
N ASP A 257 -5.99 -24.94 6.20
CA ASP A 257 -5.22 -23.94 6.97
C ASP A 257 -5.94 -22.59 7.21
N HIS A 258 -7.15 -22.42 6.68
CA HIS A 258 -8.00 -21.23 6.81
C HIS A 258 -9.28 -21.48 7.65
N VAL A 259 -9.56 -22.72 8.03
CA VAL A 259 -10.74 -23.06 8.82
C VAL A 259 -10.40 -22.91 10.29
N SER A 260 -11.36 -22.35 11.01
CA SER A 260 -11.21 -21.92 12.38
C SER A 260 -11.20 -23.06 13.41
N GLN A 261 -11.73 -24.25 13.12
CA GLN A 261 -11.58 -25.42 14.01
C GLN A 261 -11.63 -26.79 13.32
N PRO A 262 -10.95 -27.80 13.92
CA PRO A 262 -9.87 -27.63 14.90
C PRO A 262 -8.61 -27.10 14.20
N SER A 263 -7.92 -26.11 14.78
CA SER A 263 -6.69 -25.58 14.20
C SER A 263 -5.56 -26.64 14.27
N PRO A 264 -4.54 -26.57 13.40
CA PRO A 264 -3.35 -27.40 13.48
C PRO A 264 -2.72 -27.50 14.88
N SER A 265 -2.76 -26.43 15.68
CA SER A 265 -2.24 -26.46 17.05
C SER A 265 -3.15 -27.23 17.99
N GLN A 266 -4.47 -27.01 17.90
CA GLN A 266 -5.46 -27.75 18.71
C GLN A 266 -5.40 -29.26 18.45
N LEU A 267 -5.12 -29.67 17.22
CA LEU A 267 -4.94 -31.08 16.86
C LEU A 267 -3.69 -31.67 17.49
N ARG A 268 -2.56 -30.95 17.49
CA ARG A 268 -1.33 -31.38 18.19
C ARG A 268 -1.56 -31.49 19.69
N ASP A 269 -2.25 -30.52 20.28
CA ASP A 269 -2.57 -30.50 21.71
C ASP A 269 -3.52 -31.65 22.10
N ALA A 270 -4.38 -32.07 21.17
CA ALA A 270 -5.24 -33.26 21.31
C ALA A 270 -4.50 -34.59 21.04
N GLY A 271 -3.17 -34.57 20.86
CA GLY A 271 -2.36 -35.77 20.61
C GLY A 271 -2.46 -36.32 19.20
N MET A 272 -2.94 -35.53 18.23
CA MET A 272 -3.02 -35.94 16.83
C MET A 272 -1.70 -35.68 16.11
N GLU A 273 -1.30 -36.63 15.27
CA GLU A 273 -0.06 -36.60 14.52
C GLU A 273 -0.33 -36.12 13.09
N LEU A 274 0.42 -35.10 12.65
CA LEU A 274 0.37 -34.67 11.26
C LEU A 274 0.96 -35.77 10.38
N ASN A 275 0.23 -36.19 9.34
CA ASN A 275 0.74 -37.14 8.38
C ASN A 275 1.62 -36.43 7.35
N ASP A 276 2.80 -36.99 7.08
CA ASP A 276 3.78 -36.47 6.12
C ASP A 276 3.32 -36.56 4.64
N ALA A 277 2.09 -37.01 4.38
CA ALA A 277 1.46 -36.91 3.07
C ALA A 277 1.42 -35.45 2.59
N ALA A 278 1.65 -35.25 1.29
CA ALA A 278 1.64 -33.92 0.69
C ALA A 278 0.28 -33.23 0.87
N PRO A 279 0.26 -31.94 1.27
CA PRO A 279 -1.00 -31.21 1.37
C PRO A 279 -1.65 -31.08 0.00
N PHE A 280 -2.98 -31.11 -0.01
CA PHE A 280 -3.77 -30.80 -1.20
C PHE A 280 -4.40 -29.42 -1.04
N TYR A 281 -4.70 -28.76 -2.15
CA TYR A 281 -5.16 -27.38 -2.21
C TYR A 281 -6.61 -27.35 -2.66
N VAL A 282 -7.40 -26.54 -1.96
CA VAL A 282 -8.85 -26.42 -2.18
C VAL A 282 -9.25 -24.96 -2.39
N PRO A 283 -10.14 -24.64 -3.35
CA PRO A 283 -10.65 -23.29 -3.53
C PRO A 283 -11.53 -22.84 -2.36
N MET A 284 -11.44 -21.56 -1.96
CA MET A 284 -12.25 -20.96 -0.89
C MET A 284 -13.33 -20.01 -1.41
N ARG A 285 -13.59 -20.05 -2.72
CA ARG A 285 -14.69 -19.31 -3.34
C ARG A 285 -15.58 -20.23 -4.14
N SER A 286 -16.87 -19.92 -4.10
CA SER A 286 -17.85 -20.44 -5.04
C SER A 286 -17.48 -20.00 -6.46
N GLY A 287 -18.03 -20.68 -7.45
CA GLY A 287 -17.82 -20.37 -8.86
C GLY A 287 -18.42 -21.45 -9.74
N SER A 288 -18.60 -21.16 -11.02
CA SER A 288 -19.11 -22.14 -11.98
C SER A 288 -18.24 -23.41 -11.98
N GLY A 289 -18.86 -24.57 -11.77
CA GLY A 289 -18.14 -25.85 -11.73
C GLY A 289 -17.39 -26.11 -10.41
N ARG A 290 -17.80 -25.46 -9.32
CA ARG A 290 -17.36 -25.77 -7.95
C ARG A 290 -18.56 -26.07 -7.06
N VAL A 291 -18.39 -26.97 -6.09
CA VAL A 291 -19.42 -27.31 -5.09
C VAL A 291 -18.82 -27.19 -3.70
N ALA A 292 -19.61 -26.70 -2.74
CA ALA A 292 -19.18 -26.55 -1.36
C ALA A 292 -19.06 -27.91 -0.67
N ILE A 293 -18.05 -28.03 0.19
CA ILE A 293 -17.86 -29.10 1.16
C ILE A 293 -18.08 -28.50 2.53
N ASN A 294 -18.95 -29.14 3.31
CA ASN A 294 -19.19 -28.83 4.71
C ASN A 294 -18.65 -29.94 5.60
N ARG A 295 -18.19 -29.55 6.77
CA ARG A 295 -17.84 -30.43 7.87
C ARG A 295 -19.04 -30.64 8.80
N TRP A 296 -19.14 -31.86 9.34
CA TRP A 296 -20.19 -32.32 10.23
C TRP A 296 -19.59 -33.05 11.44
N TRP A 297 -20.20 -32.91 12.62
CA TRP A 297 -19.76 -33.56 13.87
C TRP A 297 -20.73 -34.66 14.30
N SER A 298 -20.24 -35.84 14.70
CA SER A 298 -21.04 -36.87 15.36
C SER A 298 -20.75 -36.89 16.87
N ALA A 299 -21.75 -36.56 17.69
CA ALA A 299 -21.64 -36.69 19.14
C ALA A 299 -21.70 -38.15 19.62
N GLY A 300 -22.24 -39.06 18.79
CA GLY A 300 -22.35 -40.49 19.11
C GLY A 300 -21.02 -41.23 18.96
N ASP A 301 -20.27 -40.89 17.91
CA ASP A 301 -19.03 -41.59 17.54
C ASP A 301 -17.77 -40.73 17.79
N GLY A 302 -17.92 -39.44 18.11
CA GLY A 302 -16.82 -38.52 18.43
C GLY A 302 -16.00 -38.08 17.22
N ASP A 303 -16.62 -38.06 16.04
CA ASP A 303 -15.94 -38.01 14.74
C ASP A 303 -16.42 -36.84 13.85
N TRP A 304 -15.56 -36.38 12.94
CA TRP A 304 -15.78 -35.31 11.97
C TRP A 304 -15.78 -35.81 10.52
N VAL A 305 -16.85 -35.49 9.78
CA VAL A 305 -16.97 -35.89 8.37
C VAL A 305 -17.13 -34.70 7.45
N ASP A 306 -16.33 -34.68 6.38
CA ASP A 306 -16.47 -33.75 5.26
C ASP A 306 -17.46 -34.32 4.23
N ALA A 307 -18.46 -33.52 3.85
CA ALA A 307 -19.52 -33.90 2.94
C ALA A 307 -19.90 -32.76 2.00
N LEU A 308 -20.28 -33.09 0.77
CA LEU A 308 -20.83 -32.11 -0.18
C LEU A 308 -22.06 -31.40 0.40
N ASP A 309 -22.17 -30.12 0.11
CA ASP A 309 -23.40 -29.37 0.34
C ASP A 309 -24.47 -29.77 -0.68
N ASP A 310 -25.08 -30.93 -0.46
CA ASP A 310 -26.15 -31.47 -1.27
C ASP A 310 -27.36 -31.78 -0.37
N PRO A 311 -28.60 -31.43 -0.76
CA PRO A 311 -29.78 -31.65 0.06
C PRO A 311 -30.00 -33.11 0.49
N ALA A 312 -29.71 -34.09 -0.36
CA ALA A 312 -29.88 -35.50 -0.03
C ALA A 312 -28.77 -35.99 0.91
N ILE A 313 -27.55 -35.53 0.70
CA ILE A 313 -26.42 -35.82 1.60
C ILE A 313 -26.67 -35.18 2.97
N ASN A 314 -27.05 -33.91 3.02
CA ASN A 314 -27.36 -33.19 4.27
C ASN A 314 -28.46 -33.91 5.07
N ALA A 315 -29.54 -34.35 4.41
CA ALA A 315 -30.62 -35.11 5.05
C ALA A 315 -30.13 -36.45 5.64
N ASN A 316 -29.22 -37.14 4.93
CA ASN A 316 -28.61 -38.38 5.44
C ASN A 316 -27.69 -38.10 6.63
N MET A 317 -26.85 -37.06 6.58
CA MET A 317 -25.98 -36.68 7.71
C MET A 317 -26.80 -36.46 8.99
N THR A 318 -27.88 -35.68 8.91
CA THR A 318 -28.79 -35.48 10.05
C THR A 318 -29.45 -36.78 10.51
N ARG A 319 -29.89 -37.64 9.58
CA ARG A 319 -30.48 -38.94 9.90
C ARG A 319 -29.52 -39.86 10.66
N PHE A 320 -28.23 -39.80 10.36
CA PHE A 320 -27.20 -40.60 11.01
C PHE A 320 -26.68 -39.98 12.32
N GLY A 321 -27.29 -38.89 12.81
CA GLY A 321 -26.94 -38.27 14.08
C GLY A 321 -25.78 -37.28 13.99
N TYR A 322 -25.32 -36.94 12.79
CA TYR A 322 -24.37 -35.85 12.61
C TYR A 322 -25.07 -34.49 12.79
N VAL A 323 -24.46 -33.65 13.60
CA VAL A 323 -24.91 -32.31 14.00
C VAL A 323 -23.82 -31.29 13.70
N GLY A 324 -24.17 -30.00 13.67
CA GLY A 324 -23.21 -28.92 13.44
C GLY A 324 -22.64 -28.92 12.01
N LYS A 325 -23.30 -28.21 11.10
CA LYS A 325 -22.85 -28.04 9.70
C LYS A 325 -21.97 -26.80 9.58
N ALA A 326 -20.77 -26.99 9.05
CA ALA A 326 -19.71 -26.01 8.99
C ALA A 326 -19.17 -25.91 7.56
N PHE A 327 -19.25 -24.75 6.90
CA PHE A 327 -18.53 -24.61 5.62
C PHE A 327 -17.04 -24.85 5.82
N GLN A 328 -16.45 -25.68 4.94
CA GLN A 328 -15.05 -26.09 5.01
C GLN A 328 -14.26 -25.54 3.83
N TYR A 329 -14.65 -25.85 2.58
CA TYR A 329 -14.00 -25.37 1.36
C TYR A 329 -14.86 -25.70 0.13
N TYR A 330 -14.46 -25.25 -1.06
CA TYR A 330 -15.06 -25.70 -2.33
C TYR A 330 -14.19 -26.79 -2.98
N VAL A 331 -14.80 -27.63 -3.83
CA VAL A 331 -14.11 -28.58 -4.70
C VAL A 331 -14.53 -28.38 -6.15
N TYR A 332 -13.68 -28.75 -7.09
CA TYR A 332 -14.00 -28.69 -8.52
C TYR A 332 -14.95 -29.85 -8.89
N THR A 333 -15.94 -29.61 -9.76
CA THR A 333 -16.90 -30.65 -10.19
C THR A 333 -16.37 -31.53 -11.32
N ALA A 334 -15.27 -31.12 -11.97
CA ALA A 334 -14.68 -31.83 -13.10
C ALA A 334 -13.16 -32.02 -12.96
N ALA A 335 -12.67 -33.13 -13.51
CA ALA A 335 -11.26 -33.43 -13.64
C ALA A 335 -10.54 -32.34 -14.46
N GLY A 336 -9.22 -32.21 -14.26
CA GLY A 336 -8.40 -31.23 -14.95
C GLY A 336 -6.91 -31.47 -14.73
N SER A 337 -6.06 -30.77 -15.48
CA SER A 337 -4.61 -30.89 -15.32
C SER A 337 -4.17 -30.56 -13.89
N GLY A 338 -3.39 -31.45 -13.26
CA GLY A 338 -2.94 -31.30 -11.87
C GLY A 338 -4.03 -31.49 -10.81
N ARG A 339 -5.23 -31.93 -11.19
CA ARG A 339 -6.33 -32.25 -10.26
C ARG A 339 -6.49 -33.76 -10.13
N VAL A 340 -6.83 -34.21 -8.92
CA VAL A 340 -7.11 -35.60 -8.59
C VAL A 340 -8.48 -35.70 -7.94
N ALA A 341 -9.12 -36.86 -8.08
CA ALA A 341 -10.43 -37.10 -7.47
C ALA A 341 -10.30 -37.06 -5.93
N LEU A 342 -11.16 -36.30 -5.27
CA LEU A 342 -11.37 -36.34 -3.84
C LEU A 342 -12.41 -37.42 -3.55
N ASN A 343 -11.95 -38.56 -3.07
CA ASN A 343 -12.77 -39.73 -2.79
C ASN A 343 -13.21 -39.74 -1.34
N ARG A 344 -14.45 -40.13 -1.11
CA ARG A 344 -14.98 -40.47 0.21
C ARG A 344 -15.13 -41.97 0.33
N TRP A 345 -14.66 -42.52 1.44
CA TRP A 345 -14.65 -43.94 1.76
C TRP A 345 -15.42 -44.19 3.05
N PHE A 346 -16.21 -45.26 3.12
CA PHE A 346 -16.91 -45.67 4.34
C PHE A 346 -16.34 -46.97 4.90
N HIS A 347 -16.11 -47.00 6.21
CA HIS A 347 -15.75 -48.21 6.96
C HIS A 347 -16.94 -48.68 7.80
N ALA A 348 -17.45 -49.87 7.49
CA ALA A 348 -18.71 -50.34 8.09
C ALA A 348 -18.56 -50.82 9.54
N GLY A 349 -17.35 -51.17 9.97
CA GLY A 349 -17.08 -51.75 11.29
C GLY A 349 -17.17 -50.73 12.43
N ASP A 350 -16.68 -49.52 12.19
CA ASP A 350 -16.65 -48.38 13.14
C ASP A 350 -17.55 -47.23 12.69
N ARG A 351 -18.19 -47.34 11.52
CA ARG A 351 -19.07 -46.32 10.91
C ARG A 351 -18.36 -45.02 10.56
N ASP A 352 -17.07 -45.09 10.27
CA ASP A 352 -16.23 -43.96 9.93
C ASP A 352 -16.26 -43.61 8.42
N TRP A 353 -16.08 -42.32 8.11
CA TRP A 353 -15.92 -41.80 6.75
C TRP A 353 -14.59 -41.09 6.54
N LEU A 354 -13.79 -41.64 5.62
CA LEU A 354 -12.52 -41.05 5.23
C LEU A 354 -12.63 -40.31 3.90
N THR A 355 -12.35 -39.00 3.90
CA THR A 355 -12.23 -38.20 2.66
C THR A 355 -10.77 -38.02 2.30
N LEU A 356 -10.37 -38.36 1.06
CA LEU A 356 -8.99 -38.20 0.61
C LEU A 356 -8.81 -38.08 -0.90
N PRO A 357 -7.76 -37.37 -1.36
CA PRO A 357 -7.34 -37.42 -2.75
C PRO A 357 -6.95 -38.86 -3.17
N ALA A 358 -7.32 -39.26 -4.37
CA ALA A 358 -7.14 -40.62 -4.90
C ALA A 358 -5.68 -41.13 -4.96
N ASN A 359 -4.70 -40.25 -4.77
CA ASN A 359 -3.28 -40.54 -4.85
C ASN A 359 -2.59 -40.67 -3.48
N VAL A 360 -3.32 -40.55 -2.37
CA VAL A 360 -2.74 -40.67 -1.02
C VAL A 360 -2.58 -42.13 -0.60
N PHE A 361 -3.61 -42.95 -0.82
CA PHE A 361 -3.57 -44.40 -0.58
C PHE A 361 -4.14 -45.13 -1.78
N THR A 362 -3.63 -46.34 -2.04
CA THR A 362 -4.21 -47.21 -3.07
C THR A 362 -5.56 -47.76 -2.59
N ASP A 363 -6.48 -48.00 -3.53
CA ASP A 363 -7.77 -48.64 -3.24
C ASP A 363 -7.59 -49.99 -2.50
N ALA A 364 -6.52 -50.73 -2.82
CA ALA A 364 -6.19 -52.00 -2.16
C ALA A 364 -5.80 -51.81 -0.68
N GLN A 365 -5.02 -50.77 -0.35
CA GLN A 365 -4.67 -50.46 1.03
C GLN A 365 -5.92 -50.10 1.85
N LEU A 366 -6.76 -49.21 1.32
CA LEU A 366 -8.00 -48.81 2.00
C LEU A 366 -8.96 -49.99 2.20
N THR A 367 -9.10 -50.84 1.18
CA THR A 367 -9.92 -52.06 1.29
C THR A 367 -9.34 -53.03 2.32
N SER A 368 -8.01 -53.17 2.40
CA SER A 368 -7.36 -54.01 3.41
C SER A 368 -7.56 -53.49 4.84
N TRP A 369 -7.82 -52.19 4.99
CA TRP A 369 -8.18 -51.56 6.26
C TRP A 369 -9.69 -51.57 6.53
N GLY A 370 -10.50 -52.18 5.66
CA GLY A 370 -11.95 -52.36 5.84
C GLY A 370 -12.84 -51.27 5.23
N TYR A 371 -12.27 -50.29 4.50
CA TYR A 371 -13.06 -49.30 3.78
C TYR A 371 -13.61 -49.89 2.48
N THR A 372 -14.93 -49.80 2.28
CA THR A 372 -15.62 -50.56 1.21
C THR A 372 -16.48 -49.72 0.27
N SER A 373 -16.99 -48.56 0.70
CA SER A 373 -17.86 -47.72 -0.15
C SER A 373 -17.12 -46.47 -0.63
N LYS A 374 -16.75 -46.42 -1.91
CA LYS A 374 -16.03 -45.29 -2.54
C LYS A 374 -16.98 -44.41 -3.35
N ALA A 375 -16.97 -43.10 -3.10
CA ALA A 375 -17.68 -42.10 -3.91
C ALA A 375 -16.77 -40.91 -4.22
N VAL A 376 -16.85 -40.36 -5.44
CA VAL A 376 -16.13 -39.12 -5.79
C VAL A 376 -16.96 -37.92 -5.34
N LEU A 377 -16.40 -37.08 -4.48
CA LEU A 377 -17.03 -35.83 -4.04
C LEU A 377 -16.73 -34.67 -4.99
N GLY A 378 -15.57 -34.70 -5.62
CA GLY A 378 -15.12 -33.66 -6.54
C GLY A 378 -13.65 -33.85 -6.87
N TYR A 379 -12.99 -32.78 -7.28
CA TYR A 379 -11.58 -32.80 -7.64
C TYR A 379 -10.82 -31.70 -6.89
N VAL A 380 -9.60 -32.00 -6.48
CA VAL A 380 -8.69 -31.10 -5.72
C VAL A 380 -7.31 -31.09 -6.36
N ARG A 381 -6.50 -30.08 -6.05
CA ARG A 381 -5.12 -29.97 -6.55
C ARG A 381 -4.15 -30.56 -5.54
N ILE A 382 -3.08 -31.20 -6.01
CA ILE A 382 -2.00 -31.70 -5.15
C ILE A 382 -0.73 -30.91 -5.45
N SER A 383 0.04 -30.53 -4.43
CA SER A 383 1.39 -30.03 -4.67
C SER A 383 2.31 -31.21 -4.96
N PRO A 384 3.19 -31.14 -5.97
CA PRO A 384 4.29 -32.08 -6.03
C PRO A 384 5.13 -31.87 -4.77
N THR A 385 5.32 -32.92 -3.97
CA THR A 385 6.30 -32.92 -2.88
C THR A 385 7.66 -32.63 -3.52
N PRO A 386 8.46 -31.66 -3.05
CA PRO A 386 9.85 -31.58 -3.46
C PRO A 386 10.48 -32.92 -3.08
N THR A 387 10.78 -33.74 -4.08
CA THR A 387 11.50 -34.99 -3.84
C THR A 387 12.81 -34.57 -3.16
N PRO A 388 13.16 -35.08 -1.97
CA PRO A 388 14.45 -34.76 -1.38
C PRO A 388 15.50 -35.11 -2.41
N THR A 389 16.21 -34.09 -2.91
CA THR A 389 17.34 -34.29 -3.79
C THR A 389 18.29 -35.22 -3.04
N PRO A 390 18.60 -36.42 -3.55
CA PRO A 390 19.46 -37.34 -2.82
C PRO A 390 20.75 -36.60 -2.49
N THR A 391 21.07 -36.49 -1.20
CA THR A 391 22.35 -35.97 -0.74
C THR A 391 23.42 -36.78 -1.48
N PRO A 392 24.28 -36.15 -2.30
CA PRO A 392 25.28 -36.91 -3.06
C PRO A 392 26.11 -37.69 -2.04
N THR A 393 25.99 -39.01 -2.09
CA THR A 393 26.88 -39.91 -1.35
C THR A 393 28.29 -39.56 -1.82
N PRO A 394 29.27 -39.33 -0.92
CA PRO A 394 30.63 -39.05 -1.34
C PRO A 394 31.11 -40.23 -2.17
N THR A 395 31.21 -40.02 -3.49
CA THR A 395 31.74 -41.00 -4.42
C THR A 395 33.19 -41.25 -4.03
N PRO A 396 33.64 -42.51 -3.84
CA PRO A 396 35.03 -42.78 -3.53
C PRO A 396 35.91 -42.14 -4.60
N THR A 397 36.88 -41.35 -4.14
CA THR A 397 37.83 -40.61 -4.97
C THR A 397 38.55 -41.60 -5.89
N ALA A 398 38.21 -41.59 -7.19
CA ALA A 398 38.92 -42.38 -8.17
C ALA A 398 40.33 -41.81 -8.33
N THR A 399 41.33 -42.67 -8.11
CA THR A 399 42.75 -42.42 -8.33
C THR A 399 42.97 -41.87 -9.74
N PRO A 400 43.77 -40.80 -9.93
CA PRO A 400 43.97 -40.19 -11.25
C PRO A 400 44.59 -41.21 -12.22
N THR A 401 43.87 -41.47 -13.31
CA THR A 401 44.37 -42.26 -14.45
C THR A 401 45.18 -41.34 -15.36
N PRO A 402 46.36 -41.75 -15.85
CA PRO A 402 47.24 -40.90 -16.66
C PRO A 402 46.56 -40.45 -17.96
N THR A 403 46.74 -39.17 -18.26
CA THR A 403 46.21 -38.44 -19.42
C THR A 403 46.71 -39.06 -20.74
N PRO A 404 45.83 -39.47 -21.67
CA PRO A 404 46.25 -39.87 -23.02
C PRO A 404 46.70 -38.66 -23.83
N THR A 405 47.81 -38.84 -24.53
CA THR A 405 48.49 -37.88 -25.41
C THR A 405 47.60 -37.53 -26.63
N PRO A 406 47.51 -36.26 -27.05
CA PRO A 406 46.65 -35.86 -28.18
C PRO A 406 47.13 -36.48 -29.50
N THR A 407 46.19 -37.09 -30.23
CA THR A 407 46.36 -37.60 -31.59
C THR A 407 46.17 -36.46 -32.59
N PRO A 408 47.01 -36.31 -33.63
CA PRO A 408 46.92 -35.20 -34.58
C PRO A 408 45.63 -35.27 -35.43
N THR A 409 44.94 -34.13 -35.49
CA THR A 409 43.74 -33.91 -36.30
C THR A 409 44.07 -33.93 -37.80
N PRO A 410 43.34 -34.67 -38.66
CA PRO A 410 43.58 -34.70 -40.10
C PRO A 410 43.22 -33.37 -40.76
N THR A 411 44.06 -32.98 -41.73
CA THR A 411 43.98 -31.77 -42.55
C THR A 411 42.75 -31.81 -43.48
N PRO A 412 41.93 -30.73 -43.57
CA PRO A 412 40.78 -30.71 -44.46
C PRO A 412 41.20 -30.70 -45.94
N THR A 413 40.54 -31.56 -46.72
CA THR A 413 40.73 -31.74 -48.16
C THR A 413 40.01 -30.64 -48.94
N ALA A 414 40.61 -30.17 -50.04
CA ALA A 414 40.09 -29.09 -50.88
C ALA A 414 38.71 -29.40 -51.47
N THR A 415 37.75 -28.50 -51.26
CA THR A 415 36.42 -28.52 -51.86
C THR A 415 36.49 -27.96 -53.30
N PRO A 416 35.84 -28.59 -54.30
CA PRO A 416 35.96 -28.18 -55.71
C PRO A 416 35.34 -26.80 -55.99
N THR A 417 36.00 -26.08 -56.88
CA THR A 417 35.68 -24.74 -57.35
C THR A 417 34.41 -24.74 -58.23
N PRO A 418 33.37 -23.95 -57.92
CA PRO A 418 32.23 -23.78 -58.82
C PRO A 418 32.61 -22.89 -60.02
N THR A 419 32.17 -23.34 -61.19
CA THR A 419 32.39 -22.78 -62.52
C THR A 419 31.59 -21.50 -62.74
N ALA A 420 32.13 -20.56 -63.53
CA ALA A 420 31.55 -19.24 -63.78
C ALA A 420 30.22 -19.29 -64.55
N THR A 421 29.19 -18.62 -64.01
CA THR A 421 27.93 -18.31 -64.70
C THR A 421 28.03 -16.91 -65.33
N PRO A 422 27.65 -16.71 -66.61
CA PRO A 422 27.84 -15.43 -67.30
C PRO A 422 26.92 -14.32 -66.76
N THR A 423 27.51 -13.15 -66.55
CA THR A 423 26.86 -11.91 -66.08
C THR A 423 25.99 -11.29 -67.18
N PRO A 424 24.73 -10.90 -66.90
CA PRO A 424 23.93 -10.09 -67.83
C PRO A 424 24.41 -8.63 -67.88
N THR A 425 24.40 -8.08 -69.08
CA THR A 425 24.82 -6.71 -69.45
C THR A 425 23.84 -5.66 -68.89
N PRO A 426 24.29 -4.62 -68.16
CA PRO A 426 23.39 -3.58 -67.67
C PRO A 426 23.05 -2.54 -68.74
N THR A 427 21.75 -2.29 -68.88
CA THR A 427 21.12 -1.25 -69.70
C THR A 427 21.33 0.15 -69.08
N ALA A 428 21.58 1.15 -69.93
CA ALA A 428 21.78 2.55 -69.51
C ALA A 428 20.50 3.16 -68.92
N THR A 429 20.62 3.86 -67.78
CA THR A 429 19.54 4.64 -67.14
C THR A 429 20.12 6.03 -66.75
N PRO A 430 19.35 7.13 -66.86
CA PRO A 430 19.89 8.44 -67.26
C PRO A 430 20.48 9.31 -66.15
N THR A 431 21.24 10.29 -66.63
CA THR A 431 22.04 11.33 -65.95
C THR A 431 21.22 12.24 -65.03
N PRO A 432 21.64 12.46 -63.76
CA PRO A 432 21.17 13.58 -62.95
C PRO A 432 22.08 14.82 -63.08
N THR A 433 21.42 15.97 -63.05
CA THR A 433 21.91 17.34 -63.27
C THR A 433 22.72 17.91 -62.10
N ALA A 434 23.59 18.88 -62.40
CA ALA A 434 24.56 19.50 -61.50
C ALA A 434 23.93 20.28 -60.32
N THR A 435 24.55 20.16 -59.13
CA THR A 435 24.29 20.96 -57.93
C THR A 435 25.61 21.65 -57.50
N PRO A 436 25.60 22.92 -57.04
CA PRO A 436 26.75 23.83 -57.15
C PRO A 436 27.88 23.66 -56.11
N THR A 437 29.02 24.22 -56.50
CA THR A 437 30.37 24.20 -55.92
C THR A 437 30.48 24.95 -54.58
N PRO A 438 31.23 24.42 -53.58
CA PRO A 438 31.53 25.15 -52.33
C PRO A 438 32.64 26.19 -52.51
N THR A 439 32.44 27.35 -51.87
CA THR A 439 33.29 28.54 -51.87
C THR A 439 34.51 28.39 -50.94
N ALA A 440 35.63 29.02 -51.33
CA ALA A 440 36.93 28.93 -50.66
C ALA A 440 37.01 29.67 -49.32
N THR A 441 37.70 29.06 -48.35
CA THR A 441 38.08 29.64 -47.05
C THR A 441 39.42 30.37 -47.16
N PRO A 442 39.54 31.66 -46.79
CA PRO A 442 40.84 32.33 -46.64
C PRO A 442 41.35 32.38 -45.18
N THR A 443 42.53 31.76 -45.01
CA THR A 443 43.82 32.19 -44.40
C THR A 443 43.90 32.90 -43.02
N PRO A 444 44.82 32.47 -42.11
CA PRO A 444 45.01 33.02 -40.76
C PRO A 444 45.76 34.37 -40.72
N THR A 445 45.47 35.18 -39.69
CA THR A 445 46.09 36.50 -39.43
C THR A 445 47.07 36.45 -38.26
N ALA A 446 48.10 37.30 -38.32
CA ALA A 446 49.37 37.24 -37.59
C ALA A 446 49.35 37.58 -36.09
N THR A 447 50.34 37.00 -35.41
CA THR A 447 50.78 37.17 -34.01
C THR A 447 51.35 38.56 -33.71
N PRO A 448 51.06 39.16 -32.53
CA PRO A 448 51.91 40.18 -31.93
C PRO A 448 52.85 39.64 -30.84
N THR A 449 54.05 40.22 -30.83
CA THR A 449 55.31 39.96 -30.10
C THR A 449 55.25 40.40 -28.60
N PRO A 450 56.11 39.87 -27.70
CA PRO A 450 55.99 40.04 -26.24
C PRO A 450 56.68 41.30 -25.70
N THR A 451 56.21 41.82 -24.55
CA THR A 451 56.91 42.90 -23.83
C THR A 451 56.96 42.67 -22.31
N ALA A 452 58.21 42.63 -21.83
CA ALA A 452 58.83 42.95 -20.54
C ALA A 452 58.18 42.57 -19.19
N THR A 453 58.91 41.67 -18.51
CA THR A 453 59.01 41.46 -17.05
C THR A 453 59.49 42.72 -16.31
N PRO A 454 58.98 42.98 -15.09
CA PRO A 454 59.87 43.27 -13.98
C PRO A 454 59.62 42.42 -12.71
N THR A 455 60.70 41.74 -12.30
CA THR A 455 61.46 41.78 -11.02
C THR A 455 60.71 41.68 -9.66
N PRO A 456 61.30 40.98 -8.66
CA PRO A 456 60.53 40.27 -7.63
C PRO A 456 60.55 40.90 -6.23
N THR A 457 59.66 40.35 -5.41
CA THR A 457 59.72 40.17 -3.93
C THR A 457 59.25 41.33 -3.05
N ALA A 458 58.13 41.09 -2.36
CA ALA A 458 58.08 41.17 -0.91
C ALA A 458 57.18 40.05 -0.37
N THR A 459 57.67 39.42 0.70
CA THR A 459 57.08 38.41 1.57
C THR A 459 55.59 38.68 1.88
N PRO A 460 54.74 37.64 1.97
CA PRO A 460 53.32 37.82 2.30
C PRO A 460 53.15 38.34 3.74
N THR A 461 52.55 39.53 3.86
CA THR A 461 51.97 40.04 5.11
C THR A 461 50.57 39.43 5.28
N PRO A 462 50.20 38.92 6.47
CA PRO A 462 49.00 38.08 6.65
C PRO A 462 47.72 38.84 6.30
N THR A 463 47.01 38.34 5.30
CA THR A 463 45.66 38.79 4.89
C THR A 463 44.64 37.87 5.59
N PRO A 464 43.51 38.42 6.10
CA PRO A 464 42.86 37.95 7.31
C PRO A 464 42.33 36.52 7.22
N THR A 465 42.40 35.86 8.37
CA THR A 465 41.74 34.59 8.71
C THR A 465 40.42 34.44 7.95
N PRO A 466 40.18 33.31 7.24
CA PRO A 466 38.88 33.07 6.64
C PRO A 466 37.83 33.07 7.74
N THR A 467 36.91 34.02 7.67
CA THR A 467 35.58 33.84 8.27
C THR A 467 35.02 32.55 7.68
N PRO A 468 34.56 31.59 8.51
CA PRO A 468 34.13 30.28 8.03
C PRO A 468 33.01 30.44 7.01
N THR A 469 33.32 30.18 5.73
CA THR A 469 32.31 30.09 4.68
C THR A 469 31.53 28.82 4.92
N GLY A 470 30.29 28.99 5.38
CA GLY A 470 29.33 27.92 5.54
C GLY A 470 29.04 27.20 4.21
N PRO A 471 28.54 25.97 4.27
CA PRO A 471 28.39 25.11 3.10
C PRO A 471 27.46 25.72 2.03
N ALA A 472 27.92 25.65 0.79
CA ALA A 472 27.13 25.92 -0.41
C ALA A 472 26.10 24.78 -0.62
N ILE A 473 24.84 25.15 -0.80
CA ILE A 473 23.74 24.20 -1.04
C ILE A 473 23.79 23.77 -2.52
N THR A 474 23.82 22.46 -2.76
CA THR A 474 23.80 21.86 -4.10
C THR A 474 22.36 21.84 -4.64
N PRO A 475 22.06 22.36 -5.86
CA PRO A 475 20.70 22.37 -6.39
C PRO A 475 20.29 21.01 -6.96
N GLY A 476 19.27 20.37 -6.39
CA GLY A 476 18.66 19.15 -6.91
C GLY A 476 17.46 18.71 -6.06
N ALA A 477 16.34 18.43 -6.74
CA ALA A 477 15.00 18.11 -6.21
C ALA A 477 14.12 19.32 -5.81
N GLN A 478 12.87 19.29 -6.26
CA GLN A 478 11.81 20.20 -5.82
C GLN A 478 11.43 19.80 -4.39
N SER A 479 11.88 20.56 -3.40
CA SER A 479 11.62 20.31 -1.99
C SER A 479 10.20 20.73 -1.59
N ALA A 480 9.66 20.07 -0.57
CA ALA A 480 8.46 20.51 0.14
C ALA A 480 8.64 21.95 0.68
N PRO A 481 7.56 22.73 0.88
CA PRO A 481 7.69 24.08 1.45
C PRO A 481 8.42 24.00 2.81
N THR A 482 9.48 24.78 2.95
CA THR A 482 10.17 24.95 4.22
C THR A 482 9.37 25.89 5.11
N VAL A 483 9.49 25.70 6.41
CA VAL A 483 8.85 26.56 7.40
C VAL A 483 9.70 27.81 7.61
N VAL A 484 9.08 28.99 7.55
CA VAL A 484 9.73 30.26 7.88
C VAL A 484 9.35 30.67 9.31
N ARG A 485 10.35 30.97 10.14
CA ARG A 485 10.24 31.34 11.56
C ARG A 485 10.75 32.77 11.79
N ARG A 486 10.39 33.38 12.93
CA ARG A 486 10.93 34.66 13.37
C ARG A 486 11.60 34.58 14.73
N TRP A 487 12.65 35.36 14.87
CA TRP A 487 13.51 35.43 16.04
C TRP A 487 13.62 36.89 16.49
N LEU A 488 13.46 37.15 17.79
CA LEU A 488 13.56 38.47 18.39
C LEU A 488 14.93 38.65 19.05
N GLN A 489 15.67 39.69 18.70
CA GLN A 489 16.83 40.11 19.46
C GLN A 489 16.40 41.01 20.62
N ALA A 490 16.49 40.49 21.84
CA ALA A 490 15.97 41.18 23.02
C ALA A 490 16.77 42.43 23.44
N ARG A 491 17.91 42.68 22.80
CA ARG A 491 18.83 43.77 23.14
C ARG A 491 18.44 45.10 22.51
N ASP A 492 17.92 45.06 21.29
CA ASP A 492 17.52 46.21 20.46
C ASP A 492 16.05 46.12 20.04
N GLY A 493 15.39 44.97 20.21
CA GLY A 493 13.97 44.78 19.88
C GLY A 493 13.74 44.33 18.44
N ASP A 494 14.80 43.96 17.74
CA ASP A 494 14.81 43.68 16.30
C ASP A 494 14.35 42.25 15.96
N TRP A 495 13.73 42.06 14.78
CA TRP A 495 13.07 40.83 14.36
C TRP A 495 13.63 40.25 13.06
N VAL A 496 14.33 39.11 13.17
CA VAL A 496 14.87 38.39 12.00
C VAL A 496 13.96 37.24 11.58
N THR A 497 13.71 37.12 10.27
CA THR A 497 12.96 36.01 9.67
C THR A 497 13.93 34.94 9.16
N VAL A 498 13.71 33.64 9.39
CA VAL A 498 14.64 32.57 8.95
C VAL A 498 13.89 31.33 8.45
N PRO A 499 14.20 30.79 7.26
CA PRO A 499 13.72 29.50 6.79
C PRO A 499 14.39 28.34 7.54
N ASP A 500 13.67 27.26 7.84
CA ASP A 500 14.16 26.08 8.59
C ASP A 500 15.28 25.29 7.88
N HIS A 501 15.66 25.70 6.66
CA HIS A 501 16.84 25.20 5.95
C HIS A 501 17.45 26.34 5.09
N GLY A 502 18.79 26.42 5.05
CA GLY A 502 19.52 27.45 4.31
C GLY A 502 20.92 27.70 4.90
N SER A 503 21.80 28.34 4.13
CA SER A 503 23.14 28.76 4.57
C SER A 503 23.04 30.01 5.45
N GLN A 504 22.78 29.81 6.74
CA GLN A 504 22.87 30.76 7.88
C GLN A 504 21.72 31.76 8.12
N PRO A 505 21.54 32.20 9.39
CA PRO A 505 21.98 31.55 10.63
C PRO A 505 20.99 30.47 11.06
N ASP A 506 21.48 29.30 11.49
CA ASP A 506 20.60 28.28 12.06
C ASP A 506 20.08 28.69 13.45
N SER A 507 19.09 27.94 13.95
CA SER A 507 18.45 28.24 15.25
C SER A 507 19.45 28.26 16.42
N ALA A 508 20.54 27.48 16.34
CA ALA A 508 21.55 27.43 17.39
C ALA A 508 22.46 28.67 17.35
N GLN A 509 22.83 29.13 16.15
CA GLN A 509 23.61 30.37 15.97
C GLN A 509 22.83 31.60 16.45
N LEU A 510 21.54 31.68 16.15
CA LEU A 510 20.68 32.77 16.61
C LEU A 510 20.51 32.80 18.14
N THR A 511 20.29 31.63 18.73
CA THR A 511 20.21 31.50 20.19
C THR A 511 21.53 31.91 20.85
N ALA A 512 22.67 31.52 20.28
CA ALA A 512 24.00 31.90 20.78
C ALA A 512 24.27 33.41 20.68
N SER A 513 23.68 34.07 19.68
CA SER A 513 23.74 35.54 19.49
C SER A 513 22.70 36.30 20.32
N GLY A 514 21.96 35.63 21.22
CA GLY A 514 21.00 36.27 22.12
C GLY A 514 19.63 36.54 21.50
N HIS A 515 19.32 35.96 20.34
CA HIS A 515 17.97 35.98 19.80
C HIS A 515 17.11 34.93 20.48
N ILE A 516 15.86 35.28 20.74
CA ILE A 516 14.87 34.42 21.34
C ILE A 516 13.87 34.02 20.24
N SER A 517 13.62 32.72 20.09
CA SER A 517 12.63 32.23 19.13
C SER A 517 11.25 32.79 19.48
N GLY A 518 10.59 33.43 18.51
CA GLY A 518 9.16 33.72 18.59
C GLY A 518 8.36 32.42 18.63
N SER A 519 7.25 32.38 19.37
CA SER A 519 6.54 31.15 19.75
C SER A 519 5.61 30.54 18.69
N ALA A 520 5.76 30.84 17.38
CA ALA A 520 5.07 30.09 16.32
C ALA A 520 5.74 30.25 14.93
N PRO A 521 5.73 29.21 14.07
CA PRO A 521 6.09 29.34 12.65
C PRO A 521 5.01 30.07 11.84
N GLN A 522 5.45 30.79 10.81
CA GLN A 522 4.67 31.92 10.26
C GLN A 522 4.03 31.60 8.92
N TYR A 523 4.78 31.04 7.96
CA TYR A 523 4.26 30.57 6.67
C TYR A 523 5.24 29.58 6.04
N GLY A 524 4.78 28.85 5.01
CA GLY A 524 5.64 27.99 4.19
C GLY A 524 6.14 28.71 2.92
N ALA A 525 7.42 28.59 2.61
CA ALA A 525 8.06 29.11 1.40
C ALA A 525 8.86 28.01 0.68
N TYR A 526 9.12 28.17 -0.62
CA TYR A 526 9.78 27.10 -1.39
C TYR A 526 11.28 27.36 -1.53
N LEU A 527 12.08 26.41 -1.08
CA LEU A 527 13.53 26.37 -1.27
C LEU A 527 13.87 25.55 -2.52
N ILE A 528 13.48 26.07 -3.67
CA ILE A 528 13.87 25.53 -4.98
C ILE A 528 14.88 26.50 -5.60
N ALA A 529 15.85 26.04 -6.38
CA ALA A 529 16.84 26.94 -6.99
C ALA A 529 16.29 27.65 -8.24
N THR A 530 15.24 27.10 -8.85
CA THR A 530 14.62 27.57 -10.09
C THR A 530 13.13 27.80 -9.84
N PRO A 531 12.55 28.96 -10.20
CA PRO A 531 11.16 29.26 -9.89
C PRO A 531 10.20 28.35 -10.67
N GLY A 532 9.16 27.84 -10.00
CA GLY A 532 7.96 27.36 -10.68
C GLY A 532 7.20 28.51 -11.34
N ALA A 533 6.32 28.22 -12.30
CA ALA A 533 5.52 29.24 -12.97
C ALA A 533 4.71 30.07 -11.96
N GLY A 534 4.80 31.40 -12.04
CA GLY A 534 4.11 32.31 -11.13
C GLY A 534 4.73 32.41 -9.73
N MET A 535 6.02 32.09 -9.59
CA MET A 535 6.79 32.35 -8.38
C MET A 535 7.84 33.44 -8.60
N VAL A 536 8.15 34.18 -7.55
CA VAL A 536 9.11 35.28 -7.52
C VAL A 536 10.20 35.00 -6.49
N ARG A 537 11.42 35.42 -6.83
CA ARG A 537 12.63 35.19 -6.05
C ARG A 537 12.76 36.22 -4.94
N ILE A 538 13.06 35.78 -3.72
CA ILE A 538 13.37 36.64 -2.57
C ILE A 538 14.85 36.48 -2.22
N ASN A 539 15.55 37.60 -2.10
CA ASN A 539 16.94 37.67 -1.65
C ASN A 539 17.03 38.48 -0.37
N ARG A 540 17.98 38.11 0.48
CA ARG A 540 18.34 38.79 1.71
C ARG A 540 19.54 39.68 1.51
N TRP A 541 19.58 40.78 2.24
CA TRP A 541 20.66 41.75 2.26
C TRP A 541 21.00 42.15 3.70
N TRP A 542 22.27 42.45 3.96
CA TRP A 542 22.81 42.92 5.24
C TRP A 542 23.08 44.42 5.23
N HIS A 543 22.70 45.15 6.27
CA HIS A 543 23.10 46.54 6.45
C HIS A 543 24.10 46.68 7.60
N GLU A 544 25.36 47.04 7.31
CA GLU A 544 26.41 47.11 8.35
C GLU A 544 26.19 48.27 9.34
N GLY A 545 25.55 49.36 8.89
CA GLY A 545 25.26 50.54 9.72
C GLY A 545 24.23 50.25 10.80
N ASP A 546 23.13 49.59 10.42
CA ASP A 546 21.98 49.32 11.28
C ASP A 546 22.01 47.91 11.87
N ARG A 547 22.95 47.08 11.39
CA ARG A 547 23.16 45.69 11.78
C ARG A 547 21.91 44.81 11.61
N ASP A 548 21.20 45.04 10.52
CA ASP A 548 19.92 44.38 10.24
C ASP A 548 19.89 43.71 8.85
N TRP A 549 19.02 42.71 8.71
CA TRP A 549 18.77 41.90 7.53
C TRP A 549 17.40 42.19 6.88
N VAL A 550 17.38 42.47 5.59
CA VAL A 550 16.13 42.67 4.85
C VAL A 550 15.90 41.64 3.74
N ASP A 551 14.68 41.12 3.65
CA ASP A 551 14.22 40.24 2.57
C ASP A 551 13.48 41.04 1.48
N VAL A 552 14.04 41.06 0.27
CA VAL A 552 13.53 41.84 -0.86
C VAL A 552 13.33 40.95 -2.08
N ARG A 553 12.20 41.16 -2.78
CA ARG A 553 11.92 40.52 -4.05
C ARG A 553 12.84 41.06 -5.13
N ASP A 554 13.41 40.16 -5.93
CA ASP A 554 14.48 40.46 -6.89
C ASP A 554 14.08 41.45 -8.00
N ASP A 555 12.78 41.68 -8.21
CA ASP A 555 12.23 42.60 -9.21
C ASP A 555 11.65 43.91 -8.60
N LEU A 556 11.75 44.11 -7.28
CA LEU A 556 11.26 45.34 -6.61
C LEU A 556 12.30 46.46 -6.61
N THR A 557 13.59 46.14 -6.70
CA THR A 557 14.69 47.11 -6.64
C THR A 557 15.92 46.53 -7.34
N THR A 558 16.90 47.39 -7.65
CA THR A 558 18.17 46.96 -8.26
C THR A 558 19.28 46.83 -7.22
N ASP A 559 20.26 45.98 -7.49
CA ASP A 559 21.42 45.78 -6.60
C ASP A 559 22.17 47.08 -6.34
N GLU A 560 22.35 47.92 -7.37
CA GLU A 560 22.98 49.24 -7.26
C GLU A 560 22.19 50.20 -6.35
N SER A 561 20.86 50.06 -6.29
CA SER A 561 20.03 50.83 -5.36
C SER A 561 20.18 50.32 -3.94
N MET A 562 20.19 49.00 -3.72
CA MET A 562 20.42 48.40 -2.40
C MET A 562 21.80 48.77 -1.84
N GLU A 563 22.84 48.71 -2.65
CA GLU A 563 24.20 49.11 -2.28
C GLU A 563 24.29 50.62 -1.95
N ARG A 564 23.59 51.47 -2.71
CA ARG A 564 23.49 52.91 -2.41
C ARG A 564 22.77 53.18 -1.10
N PHE A 565 21.81 52.34 -0.72
CA PHE A 565 21.15 52.39 0.58
C PHE A 565 21.99 51.76 1.70
N GLY A 566 23.23 51.34 1.43
CA GLY A 566 24.17 50.81 2.41
C GLY A 566 24.09 49.30 2.64
N TYR A 567 23.25 48.59 1.88
CA TYR A 567 23.08 47.15 2.00
C TYR A 567 24.12 46.37 1.18
N SER A 568 24.57 45.25 1.71
CA SER A 568 25.61 44.37 1.17
C SER A 568 25.22 42.90 1.39
N ASP A 569 26.09 41.97 1.00
CA ASP A 569 25.92 40.52 1.23
C ASP A 569 24.57 39.95 0.74
N LYS A 570 24.24 40.20 -0.54
CA LYS A 570 23.05 39.63 -1.19
C LYS A 570 23.10 38.10 -1.21
N VAL A 571 22.15 37.45 -0.56
CA VAL A 571 22.03 35.98 -0.53
C VAL A 571 20.62 35.55 -0.91
N PHE A 572 20.50 34.60 -1.83
CA PHE A 572 19.20 34.00 -2.17
C PHE A 572 18.60 33.29 -0.96
N GLN A 573 17.33 33.56 -0.69
CA GLN A 573 16.61 32.94 0.43
C GLN A 573 15.60 31.91 -0.04
N PHE A 574 14.56 32.32 -0.77
CA PHE A 574 13.47 31.41 -1.17
C PHE A 574 12.62 31.97 -2.32
N TYR A 575 11.70 31.16 -2.84
CA TYR A 575 10.66 31.58 -3.77
C TYR A 575 9.28 31.63 -3.08
N ILE A 576 8.46 32.63 -3.44
CA ILE A 576 7.05 32.74 -3.05
C ILE A 576 6.16 32.95 -4.28
N TYR A 577 4.86 32.69 -4.18
CA TYR A 577 3.95 32.89 -5.32
C TYR A 577 3.72 34.38 -5.59
N SER A 578 3.65 34.78 -6.86
CA SER A 578 3.37 36.17 -7.25
C SER A 578 1.89 36.53 -7.15
N GLY A 579 0.99 35.54 -7.09
CA GLY A 579 -0.46 35.73 -7.07
C GLY A 579 -1.20 34.89 -6.01
N PRO A 580 -2.42 35.31 -5.64
CA PRO A 580 -3.24 34.64 -4.63
C PRO A 580 -3.67 33.24 -5.11
N GLY A 581 -4.11 32.40 -4.17
CA GLY A 581 -4.60 31.05 -4.46
C GLY A 581 -5.08 30.33 -3.20
N THR A 582 -5.81 29.23 -3.36
CA THR A 582 -6.34 28.45 -2.25
C THR A 582 -5.23 28.00 -1.31
N GLY A 583 -5.35 28.29 -0.01
CA GLY A 583 -4.34 27.95 1.00
C GLY A 583 -3.09 28.85 0.98
N ARG A 584 -3.13 29.99 0.26
CA ARG A 584 -2.05 30.98 0.25
C ARG A 584 -2.45 32.22 1.04
N VAL A 585 -1.46 32.87 1.65
CA VAL A 585 -1.62 34.08 2.44
C VAL A 585 -0.66 35.16 1.93
N GLY A 586 -1.12 36.40 1.85
CA GLY A 586 -0.28 37.53 1.44
C GLY A 586 0.87 37.73 2.43
N VAL A 587 2.08 37.95 1.92
CA VAL A 587 3.29 38.22 2.71
C VAL A 587 3.77 39.62 2.35
N HIS A 588 3.91 40.46 3.36
CA HIS A 588 4.17 41.89 3.25
C HIS A 588 5.41 42.28 4.04
N ARG A 589 6.13 43.29 3.55
CA ARG A 589 7.11 44.03 4.34
C ARG A 589 6.50 45.31 4.90
N TRP A 590 7.02 45.78 6.02
CA TRP A 590 6.65 47.02 6.68
C TRP A 590 7.90 47.78 7.09
N PHE A 591 7.92 49.09 6.86
CA PHE A 591 9.00 49.98 7.26
C PHE A 591 8.61 50.83 8.47
N ASN A 592 9.53 50.97 9.43
CA ASN A 592 9.47 51.95 10.49
C ASN A 592 10.52 53.05 10.24
N ALA A 593 10.06 54.29 10.15
CA ALA A 593 10.93 55.42 9.82
C ALA A 593 11.73 55.95 11.02
N ASP A 594 11.32 55.63 12.24
CA ASP A 594 11.92 56.17 13.47
C ASP A 594 13.20 55.42 13.87
N ASP A 595 13.28 54.12 13.58
CA ASP A 595 14.43 53.24 13.84
C ASP A 595 15.01 52.63 12.55
N THR A 596 14.47 53.02 11.38
CA THR A 596 14.89 52.55 10.05
C THR A 596 14.77 51.04 9.83
N ASP A 597 13.90 50.38 10.61
CA ASP A 597 13.73 48.92 10.61
C ASP A 597 12.70 48.40 9.59
N TRP A 598 12.92 47.18 9.09
CA TRP A 598 12.04 46.46 8.17
C TRP A 598 11.59 45.10 8.71
N ILE A 599 10.28 44.88 8.79
CA ILE A 599 9.74 43.56 9.17
C ILE A 599 8.95 42.91 8.05
N THR A 600 9.05 41.57 7.95
CA THR A 600 8.27 40.76 7.00
C THR A 600 7.22 39.91 7.73
N LEU A 601 5.95 40.12 7.39
CA LEU A 601 4.79 39.51 8.05
C LEU A 601 3.81 38.95 7.01
N ARG A 602 3.12 37.87 7.33
CA ARG A 602 1.94 37.48 6.55
C ARG A 602 0.70 38.26 7.00
N ASP A 603 -0.30 38.33 6.12
CA ASP A 603 -1.61 38.88 6.47
C ASP A 603 -2.24 38.11 7.64
N GLY A 604 -2.79 38.89 8.57
CA GLY A 604 -3.46 38.36 9.77
C GLY A 604 -2.50 37.87 10.86
N GLU A 605 -1.18 38.01 10.69
CA GLU A 605 -0.22 37.66 11.74
C GLU A 605 -0.19 38.67 12.88
N ILE A 606 -0.14 39.96 12.55
CA ILE A 606 -0.31 41.08 13.46
C ILE A 606 -1.29 42.03 12.79
N ALA A 607 -2.21 42.60 13.56
CA ALA A 607 -3.16 43.56 13.01
C ALA A 607 -2.41 44.81 12.50
N ASP A 608 -2.69 45.24 11.27
CA ASP A 608 -2.10 46.45 10.66
C ASP A 608 -2.18 47.69 11.59
N ALA A 609 -3.25 47.82 12.38
CA ALA A 609 -3.41 48.91 13.34
C ALA A 609 -2.39 48.86 14.49
N GLN A 610 -2.02 47.66 14.94
CA GLN A 610 -1.01 47.45 15.97
C GLN A 610 0.39 47.77 15.43
N LEU A 611 0.70 47.37 14.20
CA LEU A 611 1.97 47.72 13.55
C LEU A 611 2.12 49.23 13.38
N ARG A 612 1.05 49.91 12.95
CA ARG A 612 1.04 51.38 12.86
C ARG A 612 1.21 52.06 14.22
N SER A 613 0.69 51.45 15.30
CA SER A 613 0.93 51.96 16.66
C SER A 613 2.38 51.79 17.14
N TRP A 614 3.15 50.94 16.46
CA TRP A 614 4.57 50.70 16.72
C TRP A 614 5.50 51.49 15.79
N GLY A 615 4.97 52.37 14.93
CA GLY A 615 5.76 53.20 14.01
C GLY A 615 5.84 52.68 12.56
N TYR A 616 5.39 51.46 12.30
CA TYR A 616 5.44 50.89 10.95
C TYR A 616 4.34 51.47 10.04
N SER A 617 4.73 52.02 8.89
CA SER A 617 3.80 52.80 8.05
C SER A 617 3.77 52.37 6.57
N GLU A 618 4.86 51.83 6.02
CA GLU A 618 4.99 51.51 4.59
C GLU A 618 4.81 50.01 4.27
N LYS A 619 3.56 49.54 4.25
CA LYS A 619 3.20 48.15 3.89
C LYS A 619 3.40 47.90 2.39
N THR A 620 4.28 46.97 2.02
CA THR A 620 4.49 46.54 0.61
C THR A 620 4.29 45.03 0.46
N LEU A 621 3.49 44.59 -0.51
CA LEU A 621 3.31 43.16 -0.81
C LEU A 621 4.57 42.58 -1.47
N LEU A 622 5.12 41.52 -0.88
CA LEU A 622 6.20 40.73 -1.47
C LEU A 622 5.63 39.61 -2.35
N GLY A 623 4.58 38.92 -1.92
CA GLY A 623 3.94 37.83 -2.66
C GLY A 623 3.03 37.00 -1.76
N TYR A 624 2.82 35.73 -2.09
CA TYR A 624 1.89 34.84 -1.37
C TYR A 624 2.60 33.56 -0.94
N GLY A 625 2.69 33.34 0.38
CA GLY A 625 3.23 32.12 0.99
C GLY A 625 2.14 31.07 1.23
N THR A 626 2.50 29.80 1.45
CA THR A 626 1.52 28.76 1.82
C THR A 626 1.17 28.90 3.30
N ALA A 627 -0.11 28.88 3.65
CA ALA A 627 -0.61 29.22 4.98
C ALA A 627 -0.36 28.15 6.08
N THR A 628 0.40 27.09 5.80
CA THR A 628 0.54 25.94 6.72
C THR A 628 1.47 26.27 7.89
N ILE A 629 0.87 26.42 9.07
CA ILE A 629 1.50 26.61 10.39
C ILE A 629 1.74 25.21 10.98
N GLY A 630 2.99 24.82 11.26
CA GLY A 630 3.28 23.82 12.30
C GLY A 630 2.99 24.48 13.66
N VAL A 631 2.48 23.88 14.72
CA VAL A 631 2.87 22.65 15.39
C VAL A 631 1.60 22.27 16.15
N GLY A 632 1.17 21.02 16.02
CA GLY A 632 -0.05 20.55 16.66
C GLY A 632 -1.30 20.96 15.89
N GLN A 633 -1.61 20.18 14.85
CA GLN A 633 -2.86 19.42 14.73
C GLN A 633 -2.97 18.88 13.31
N GLY A 634 -3.01 17.56 13.16
CA GLY A 634 -3.59 16.97 11.95
C GLY A 634 -5.04 17.42 11.85
N TYR A 635 -5.46 17.88 10.66
CA TYR A 635 -6.85 18.07 10.23
C TYR A 635 -7.85 18.85 11.12
N TYR A 636 -7.50 19.27 12.33
CA TYR A 636 -8.41 19.78 13.36
C TYR A 636 -7.74 20.95 14.10
N LYS A 637 -8.49 21.72 14.90
CA LYS A 637 -7.94 22.85 15.67
C LYS A 637 -7.89 22.42 17.14
N SER A 638 -6.73 22.46 17.80
CA SER A 638 -6.64 22.01 19.20
C SER A 638 -7.29 23.06 20.08
N THR A 639 -8.53 22.83 20.47
CA THR A 639 -9.05 23.39 21.70
C THR A 639 -8.53 22.49 22.82
N GLY A 640 -7.74 23.06 23.74
CA GLY A 640 -6.84 22.34 24.65
C GLY A 640 -7.42 21.13 25.39
N GLN A 641 -6.50 20.27 25.86
CA GLN A 641 -6.80 19.17 26.77
C GLN A 641 -7.53 19.69 28.02
N LYS A 642 -8.68 19.08 28.35
CA LYS A 642 -9.07 18.72 29.73
C LYS A 642 -10.35 17.88 29.78
N THR A 643 -10.30 16.96 30.75
CA THR A 643 -11.35 16.09 31.34
C THR A 643 -11.99 15.05 30.42
N ASP A 644 -11.40 13.85 30.43
CA ASP A 644 -12.05 12.57 30.70
C ASP A 644 -13.53 12.48 30.27
N ILE A 645 -13.76 12.13 29.00
CA ILE A 645 -15.05 11.61 28.50
C ILE A 645 -15.49 10.40 29.37
N LEU A 646 -14.52 9.73 29.99
CA LEU A 646 -14.67 8.67 30.98
C LEU A 646 -13.60 8.91 32.07
N PRO A 647 -13.93 8.90 33.37
CA PRO A 647 -12.98 9.25 34.44
C PRO A 647 -11.68 8.43 34.37
N ARG A 648 -10.52 9.08 34.54
CA ARG A 648 -9.20 8.46 34.71
C ARG A 648 -9.32 7.28 35.67
N GLN A 649 -9.16 6.06 35.17
CA GLN A 649 -8.99 4.90 36.03
C GLN A 649 -7.50 4.57 36.12
N SER A 650 -6.95 4.90 37.28
CA SER A 650 -5.66 4.38 37.72
C SER A 650 -5.79 2.87 37.94
N GLN A 651 -4.82 2.11 37.41
CA GLN A 651 -4.52 0.72 37.76
C GLN A 651 -5.40 -0.36 37.09
N ASN A 652 -5.12 -0.65 35.80
CA ASN A 652 -5.03 -2.00 35.19
C ASN A 652 -5.22 -1.99 33.65
N GLY A 653 -4.32 -1.30 32.95
CA GLY A 653 -3.74 -1.74 31.66
C GLY A 653 -4.61 -2.00 30.42
N ALA A 654 -5.92 -1.73 30.38
CA ALA A 654 -6.72 -1.89 29.16
C ALA A 654 -7.72 -0.75 28.95
N TYR A 655 -7.54 -0.02 27.84
CA TYR A 655 -8.34 1.13 27.43
C TYR A 655 -9.39 0.69 26.40
N PRO A 656 -10.47 1.47 26.19
CA PRO A 656 -11.46 1.10 25.18
C PRO A 656 -10.88 1.33 23.78
N HIS A 657 -10.56 0.26 23.05
CA HIS A 657 -10.15 0.33 21.65
C HIS A 657 -11.34 0.43 20.67
N THR A 658 -12.56 0.64 21.19
CA THR A 658 -13.75 1.06 20.44
C THR A 658 -14.60 2.01 21.30
N LEU A 659 -15.23 3.00 20.65
CA LEU A 659 -16.25 3.86 21.22
C LEU A 659 -17.26 4.21 20.13
N SER A 660 -18.55 4.21 20.46
CA SER A 660 -19.57 4.70 19.53
C SER A 660 -20.63 5.49 20.27
N ALA A 661 -20.87 6.71 19.78
CA ALA A 661 -21.96 7.58 20.23
C ALA A 661 -23.16 7.48 19.27
N VAL A 662 -24.34 7.26 19.83
CA VAL A 662 -25.60 7.11 19.13
C VAL A 662 -26.49 8.32 19.41
N ASP A 663 -26.88 9.06 18.38
CA ASP A 663 -27.89 10.14 18.50
C ASP A 663 -29.30 9.53 18.62
N VAL A 664 -29.85 9.62 19.82
CA VAL A 664 -31.17 9.06 20.15
C VAL A 664 -32.31 10.07 19.97
N ASN A 665 -32.02 11.32 19.61
CA ASN A 665 -32.96 12.41 19.40
C ASN A 665 -34.08 12.52 20.48
N PRO A 666 -33.82 13.19 21.61
CA PRO A 666 -34.73 13.27 22.76
C PRO A 666 -35.91 14.22 22.53
N GLN A 667 -35.94 14.95 21.41
CA GLN A 667 -37.00 15.92 21.11
C GLN A 667 -38.32 15.27 20.71
N LEU A 668 -38.32 13.98 20.35
CA LEU A 668 -39.53 13.23 19.97
C LEU A 668 -40.25 12.63 21.18
N ASP A 669 -39.52 12.29 22.25
CA ASP A 669 -40.05 11.87 23.55
C ASP A 669 -39.01 12.18 24.64
N PRO A 670 -39.28 13.15 25.54
CA PRO A 670 -38.35 13.56 26.59
C PRO A 670 -37.96 12.45 27.58
N ALA A 671 -38.72 11.36 27.65
CA ALA A 671 -38.39 10.21 28.50
C ALA A 671 -37.27 9.34 27.92
N ILE A 672 -37.00 9.44 26.60
CA ILE A 672 -35.92 8.71 25.93
C ILE A 672 -34.59 9.18 26.49
N ASN A 673 -33.75 8.21 26.87
CA ASN A 673 -32.38 8.45 27.30
C ASN A 673 -32.26 9.47 28.44
N GLN A 674 -33.25 9.48 29.35
CA GLN A 674 -33.32 10.43 30.47
C GLN A 674 -33.25 11.91 30.00
N GLY A 675 -33.76 12.20 28.80
CA GLY A 675 -33.75 13.53 28.20
C GLY A 675 -32.43 13.93 27.52
N ARG A 676 -31.39 13.07 27.54
CA ARG A 676 -30.08 13.34 26.95
C ARG A 676 -30.04 12.98 25.46
N ARG A 677 -29.20 13.67 24.68
CA ARG A 677 -29.16 13.49 23.22
C ARG A 677 -28.38 12.28 22.73
N TYR A 678 -27.29 11.92 23.39
CA TYR A 678 -26.38 10.88 22.95
C TYR A 678 -26.28 9.74 23.97
N LEU A 679 -26.15 8.52 23.46
CA LEU A 679 -25.77 7.32 24.19
C LEU A 679 -24.41 6.84 23.69
N ALA A 680 -23.44 6.63 24.59
CA ALA A 680 -22.17 6.02 24.23
C ALA A 680 -21.97 4.68 24.93
N TYR A 681 -21.43 3.73 24.17
CA TYR A 681 -21.10 2.39 24.63
C TYR A 681 -19.59 2.18 24.60
N SER A 682 -19.04 1.66 25.69
CA SER A 682 -17.62 1.27 25.76
C SER A 682 -17.44 -0.03 26.54
N GLY A 683 -16.56 -0.92 26.07
CA GLY A 683 -16.26 -2.20 26.71
C GLY A 683 -15.00 -2.14 27.57
N TYR A 684 -14.96 -2.90 28.67
CA TYR A 684 -13.81 -3.01 29.59
C TYR A 684 -13.50 -4.47 29.94
N ASN A 685 -12.24 -4.79 30.25
CA ASN A 685 -11.82 -6.13 30.67
C ASN A 685 -12.58 -6.60 31.93
N LEU A 686 -13.24 -7.76 31.84
CA LEU A 686 -13.89 -8.47 32.97
C LEU A 686 -15.17 -7.82 33.53
N CYS A 687 -16.00 -7.17 32.71
CA CYS A 687 -17.28 -6.62 33.18
C CYS A 687 -18.47 -7.56 32.99
N SER A 688 -19.37 -7.55 33.98
CA SER A 688 -20.76 -8.02 33.94
C SER A 688 -21.68 -7.22 33.00
N GLY A 689 -21.15 -6.60 31.95
CA GLY A 689 -21.88 -5.74 31.00
C GLY A 689 -21.05 -4.62 30.36
N VAL A 690 -21.59 -3.97 29.32
CA VAL A 690 -20.96 -2.84 28.62
C VAL A 690 -21.24 -1.53 29.36
N ARG A 691 -20.23 -0.66 29.48
CA ARG A 691 -20.40 0.65 30.09
C ARG A 691 -21.23 1.56 29.19
N LEU A 692 -22.09 2.33 29.84
CA LEU A 692 -22.99 3.27 29.20
C LEU A 692 -22.68 4.69 29.68
N ALA A 693 -22.67 5.65 28.77
CA ALA A 693 -22.57 7.06 29.09
C ALA A 693 -23.61 7.86 28.29
N ARG A 694 -24.00 9.01 28.83
CA ARG A 694 -24.98 9.94 28.22
C ARG A 694 -24.44 11.34 28.11
N ALA A 695 -24.80 12.04 27.06
CA ALA A 695 -24.44 13.45 26.90
C ALA A 695 -25.50 14.22 26.09
N ASP A 696 -25.48 15.55 26.20
CA ASP A 696 -26.32 16.44 25.37
C ASP A 696 -25.61 16.88 24.09
N SER A 697 -24.27 16.89 24.10
CA SER A 697 -23.37 17.18 23.00
C SER A 697 -22.24 16.15 22.99
N LEU A 698 -21.53 16.03 21.87
CA LEU A 698 -20.39 15.12 21.76
C LEU A 698 -19.09 15.68 22.36
N ASP A 699 -19.13 16.85 23.00
CA ASP A 699 -17.98 17.45 23.65
C ASP A 699 -17.49 16.65 24.85
N ALA A 700 -16.23 16.89 25.24
CA ALA A 700 -15.61 16.17 26.35
C ALA A 700 -16.27 16.42 27.71
N ALA A 701 -17.01 17.53 27.89
CA ALA A 701 -17.52 17.96 29.18
C ALA A 701 -18.94 17.45 29.49
N SER A 702 -19.68 17.00 28.48
CA SER A 702 -21.11 16.71 28.61
C SER A 702 -21.45 15.27 29.01
N TRP A 703 -20.45 14.39 29.09
CA TRP A 703 -20.65 12.97 29.37
C TRP A 703 -20.88 12.67 30.85
N THR A 704 -21.96 11.95 31.13
CA THR A 704 -22.32 11.39 32.42
C THR A 704 -22.37 9.87 32.31
N VAL A 705 -21.56 9.17 33.12
CA VAL A 705 -21.57 7.70 33.17
C VAL A 705 -22.86 7.22 33.82
N ASP A 706 -23.54 6.25 33.20
CA ASP A 706 -24.71 5.63 33.83
C ASP A 706 -24.30 4.65 34.95
N PRO A 707 -25.00 4.66 36.09
CA PRO A 707 -24.76 3.68 37.15
C PRO A 707 -25.11 2.23 36.74
N VAL A 708 -26.02 2.05 35.78
CA VAL A 708 -26.45 0.78 35.18
C VAL A 708 -25.58 0.48 33.97
N LYS A 709 -25.02 -0.74 33.94
CA LYS A 709 -24.34 -1.27 32.75
C LYS A 709 -25.39 -1.89 31.82
N ALA A 710 -25.19 -1.78 30.52
CA ALA A 710 -25.95 -2.57 29.56
C ALA A 710 -25.63 -4.05 29.80
N ALA A 711 -26.62 -4.79 30.31
CA ALA A 711 -26.45 -6.18 30.71
C ALA A 711 -26.39 -7.09 29.48
N PHE A 712 -25.39 -7.97 29.45
CA PHE A 712 -25.28 -9.01 28.43
C PHE A 712 -25.90 -10.29 28.99
N PRO A 713 -26.89 -10.90 28.31
CA PRO A 713 -27.71 -11.98 28.87
C PRO A 713 -26.92 -13.23 29.28
N ASN A 714 -25.70 -13.42 28.77
CA ASN A 714 -24.91 -14.62 29.00
C ASN A 714 -23.87 -14.49 30.12
N GLY A 715 -23.66 -13.29 30.69
CA GLY A 715 -22.68 -13.10 31.78
C GLY A 715 -21.19 -13.26 31.38
N GLU A 716 -20.91 -13.53 30.10
CA GLU A 716 -19.55 -13.69 29.55
C GLU A 716 -18.80 -12.34 29.45
N PRO A 717 -17.45 -12.35 29.52
CA PRO A 717 -16.66 -11.13 29.43
C PRO A 717 -16.77 -10.49 28.04
N CYS A 718 -17.43 -9.34 27.98
CA CYS A 718 -17.63 -8.56 26.75
C CYS A 718 -16.64 -7.38 26.69
N ARG A 719 -16.05 -7.12 25.53
CA ARG A 719 -15.10 -6.02 25.28
C ARG A 719 -15.42 -5.27 24.00
N TRP A 720 -14.85 -4.07 23.88
CA TRP A 720 -14.83 -3.28 22.66
C TRP A 720 -16.20 -3.18 21.97
N ALA A 721 -17.12 -2.52 22.67
CA ALA A 721 -18.45 -2.27 22.16
C ALA A 721 -18.47 -1.21 21.04
N SER A 722 -19.31 -1.41 20.04
CA SER A 722 -19.67 -0.41 19.04
C SER A 722 -21.18 -0.46 18.79
N ALA A 723 -21.79 0.70 18.57
CA ALA A 723 -23.24 0.80 18.47
C ALA A 723 -23.65 1.84 17.44
N VAL A 724 -24.79 1.59 16.77
CA VAL A 724 -25.43 2.55 15.86
C VAL A 724 -26.94 2.55 16.10
N ARG A 725 -27.61 3.61 15.66
CA ARG A 725 -29.07 3.68 15.65
C ARG A 725 -29.64 2.80 14.55
N ASP A 726 -30.61 1.95 14.91
CA ASP A 726 -31.42 1.14 14.00
C ASP A 726 -32.89 1.51 14.16
N GLY A 727 -33.35 2.52 13.41
CA GLY A 727 -34.71 3.03 13.54
C GLY A 727 -35.00 3.61 14.93
N ASP A 728 -35.90 2.96 15.66
CA ASP A 728 -36.29 3.24 17.05
C ASP A 728 -35.56 2.37 18.08
N ARG A 729 -34.55 1.61 17.64
CA ARG A 729 -33.71 0.72 18.46
C ARG A 729 -32.24 1.11 18.38
N VAL A 730 -31.44 0.55 19.28
CA VAL A 730 -29.98 0.61 19.26
C VAL A 730 -29.46 -0.77 18.86
N ALA A 731 -28.64 -0.83 17.81
CA ALA A 731 -27.89 -2.02 17.44
C ALA A 731 -26.51 -1.94 18.07
N LEU A 732 -26.10 -3.00 18.78
CA LEU A 732 -24.88 -3.06 19.57
C LEU A 732 -24.08 -4.30 19.16
N VAL A 733 -22.78 -4.14 18.94
CA VAL A 733 -21.83 -5.22 18.73
C VAL A 733 -20.74 -5.18 19.79
N VAL A 734 -20.23 -6.36 20.15
CA VAL A 734 -19.13 -6.52 21.11
C VAL A 734 -18.23 -7.65 20.67
N ASN A 735 -17.01 -7.66 21.21
CA ASN A 735 -16.22 -8.87 21.28
C ASN A 735 -16.55 -9.69 22.52
N GLU A 736 -16.68 -10.99 22.32
CA GLU A 736 -16.69 -12.00 23.38
C GLU A 736 -15.40 -12.83 23.32
N ASN A 737 -15.05 -13.46 24.45
CA ASN A 737 -13.98 -14.47 24.55
C ASN A 737 -12.58 -14.05 24.05
N TRP A 738 -12.08 -12.87 24.46
CA TRP A 738 -10.71 -12.42 24.13
C TRP A 738 -10.41 -12.47 22.62
N ASP A 739 -11.29 -11.85 21.85
CA ASP A 739 -11.08 -11.55 20.43
C ASP A 739 -11.31 -12.78 19.56
N VAL A 740 -12.31 -13.61 19.88
CA VAL A 740 -12.62 -14.81 19.09
C VAL A 740 -13.92 -14.64 18.32
N ASN A 741 -14.96 -14.18 19.00
CA ASN A 741 -16.26 -13.94 18.40
C ASN A 741 -16.68 -12.48 18.55
N ILE A 742 -17.32 -11.97 17.50
CA ILE A 742 -18.01 -10.69 17.51
C ILE A 742 -19.49 -11.02 17.54
N THR A 743 -20.17 -10.59 18.60
CA THR A 743 -21.61 -10.82 18.77
C THR A 743 -22.38 -9.51 18.63
N GLY A 744 -23.66 -9.64 18.30
CA GLY A 744 -24.56 -8.54 18.03
C GLY A 744 -25.88 -8.68 18.78
N GLN A 745 -26.46 -7.55 19.17
CA GLN A 745 -27.76 -7.45 19.85
C GLN A 745 -28.50 -6.19 19.42
N VAL A 746 -29.82 -6.18 19.61
CA VAL A 746 -30.64 -4.98 19.44
C VAL A 746 -31.39 -4.66 20.72
N SER A 747 -31.62 -3.37 21.00
CA SER A 747 -32.31 -2.97 22.21
C SER A 747 -33.79 -3.37 22.18
N VAL A 748 -34.31 -3.78 23.35
CA VAL A 748 -35.73 -4.12 23.55
C VAL A 748 -36.50 -3.00 24.26
N ASP A 749 -35.80 -1.98 24.75
CA ASP A 749 -36.35 -0.79 25.39
C ASP A 749 -36.26 0.45 24.49
N GLY A 750 -36.19 0.22 23.18
CA GLY A 750 -36.09 1.26 22.15
C GLY A 750 -34.78 2.05 22.25
N LEU A 751 -34.84 3.36 22.02
CA LEU A 751 -33.68 4.25 22.08
C LEU A 751 -33.17 4.54 23.49
N ASN A 752 -33.73 3.91 24.54
CA ASN A 752 -33.09 3.89 25.85
C ASN A 752 -31.82 3.05 25.85
N GLY A 753 -31.81 1.95 25.08
CA GLY A 753 -30.61 1.15 24.83
C GLY A 753 -29.95 0.60 26.09
N THR A 754 -30.72 0.28 27.14
CA THR A 754 -30.20 -0.29 28.39
C THR A 754 -30.47 -1.78 28.50
N ARG A 755 -31.44 -2.30 27.74
CA ARG A 755 -31.82 -3.71 27.70
C ARG A 755 -31.78 -4.22 26.27
N PHE A 756 -31.20 -5.40 26.08
CA PHE A 756 -30.95 -5.96 24.76
C PHE A 756 -31.52 -7.37 24.61
N THR A 757 -31.70 -7.78 23.36
CA THR A 757 -31.99 -9.17 22.99
C THR A 757 -30.82 -10.09 23.38
N PRO A 758 -31.05 -11.42 23.41
CA PRO A 758 -29.94 -12.39 23.41
C PRO A 758 -28.90 -12.10 22.32
N ALA A 759 -27.64 -12.38 22.63
CA ALA A 759 -26.53 -12.24 21.70
C ALA A 759 -26.64 -13.23 20.53
N VAL A 760 -26.36 -12.75 19.32
CA VAL A 760 -26.14 -13.61 18.15
C VAL A 760 -24.73 -13.42 17.63
N ASP A 761 -24.09 -14.50 17.18
CA ASP A 761 -22.79 -14.39 16.55
C ASP A 761 -22.92 -13.63 15.22
N LEU A 762 -22.11 -12.59 15.07
CA LEU A 762 -21.93 -11.90 13.80
C LEU A 762 -20.65 -12.37 13.14
N VAL A 763 -19.54 -12.50 13.86
CA VAL A 763 -18.32 -13.12 13.33
C VAL A 763 -17.90 -14.20 14.30
N TYR A 764 -17.77 -15.42 13.79
CA TYR A 764 -17.32 -16.57 14.55
C TYR A 764 -16.24 -17.30 13.75
N GLU A 765 -15.00 -17.04 14.14
CA GLU A 765 -13.84 -17.68 13.55
C GLU A 765 -12.88 -18.09 14.66
N PRO A 766 -13.16 -19.22 15.32
CA PRO A 766 -12.26 -19.75 16.34
C PRO A 766 -10.81 -19.95 15.86
N GLY A 767 -9.84 -19.87 16.78
CA GLY A 767 -8.41 -20.00 16.45
C GLY A 767 -7.78 -18.79 15.75
N PHE A 768 -8.58 -17.81 15.32
CA PHE A 768 -8.12 -16.52 14.84
C PHE A 768 -8.49 -15.44 15.85
N ARG A 769 -7.64 -14.40 15.94
CA ARG A 769 -7.99 -13.21 16.73
C ARG A 769 -8.78 -12.25 15.85
N ASN A 770 -10.07 -12.12 16.13
CA ASN A 770 -11.01 -11.19 15.55
C ASN A 770 -11.44 -10.19 16.62
N GLY A 771 -11.03 -8.92 16.47
CA GLY A 771 -11.20 -7.93 17.53
C GLY A 771 -11.59 -6.54 17.03
N ASN A 772 -11.96 -5.68 17.97
CA ASN A 772 -12.35 -4.28 17.81
C ASN A 772 -13.41 -4.07 16.72
N PRO A 773 -14.63 -4.59 16.91
CA PRO A 773 -15.70 -4.40 15.96
C PRO A 773 -16.12 -2.93 15.96
N THR A 774 -16.24 -2.38 14.75
CA THR A 774 -16.92 -1.11 14.53
C THR A 774 -18.11 -1.32 13.63
N LEU A 775 -19.27 -0.92 14.14
CA LEU A 775 -20.51 -0.90 13.38
C LEU A 775 -20.69 0.49 12.77
N PHE A 776 -20.96 0.53 11.47
CA PHE A 776 -21.23 1.74 10.72
C PHE A 776 -22.51 1.56 9.93
N ARG A 777 -23.41 2.54 10.01
CA ARG A 777 -24.62 2.56 9.19
C ARG A 777 -24.47 3.66 8.16
N ASP A 778 -24.40 3.27 6.89
CA ASP A 778 -24.16 4.22 5.82
C ASP A 778 -25.34 5.21 5.74
N PRO A 779 -25.11 6.52 5.93
CA PRO A 779 -26.19 7.51 5.91
C PRO A 779 -26.82 7.67 4.52
N HIS A 780 -26.16 7.24 3.44
CA HIS A 780 -26.68 7.34 2.07
C HIS A 780 -27.57 6.15 1.70
N THR A 781 -27.16 4.93 2.08
CA THR A 781 -27.85 3.69 1.66
C THR A 781 -28.67 3.05 2.78
N GLY A 782 -28.43 3.43 4.03
CA GLY A 782 -28.99 2.77 5.22
C GLY A 782 -28.40 1.39 5.51
N THR A 783 -27.41 0.94 4.74
CA THR A 783 -26.78 -0.38 4.85
C THR A 783 -25.90 -0.44 6.10
N PHE A 784 -25.94 -1.56 6.81
CA PHE A 784 -25.04 -1.84 7.91
C PHE A 784 -23.72 -2.39 7.39
N HIS A 785 -22.62 -1.89 7.95
CA HIS A 785 -21.27 -2.38 7.72
C HIS A 785 -20.64 -2.70 9.08
N LEU A 786 -20.09 -3.90 9.21
CA LEU A 786 -19.30 -4.33 10.37
C LEU A 786 -17.83 -4.40 9.95
N TYR A 787 -16.96 -3.67 10.64
CA TYR A 787 -15.50 -3.69 10.46
C TYR A 787 -14.84 -4.32 11.66
N TRP A 788 -13.75 -5.04 11.48
CA TRP A 788 -12.96 -5.60 12.58
C TRP A 788 -11.53 -5.88 12.13
N TYR A 789 -10.60 -5.98 13.08
CA TYR A 789 -9.28 -6.52 12.76
C TYR A 789 -9.30 -8.04 12.87
N ARG A 790 -8.51 -8.70 12.04
CA ARG A 790 -8.27 -10.15 12.05
C ARG A 790 -6.77 -10.41 12.01
N VAL A 791 -6.25 -11.24 12.93
CA VAL A 791 -4.83 -11.64 12.91
C VAL A 791 -4.67 -12.96 12.18
N ASN A 792 -3.93 -12.91 11.08
CA ASN A 792 -3.66 -14.06 10.24
C ASN A 792 -2.16 -14.28 10.12
N ARG A 793 -1.62 -15.32 10.78
CA ARG A 793 -0.18 -15.66 10.75
C ARG A 793 0.73 -14.47 11.12
N GLY A 794 0.30 -13.65 12.08
CA GLY A 794 1.03 -12.47 12.55
C GLY A 794 0.81 -11.19 11.74
N VAL A 795 0.04 -11.25 10.64
CA VAL A 795 -0.38 -10.06 9.88
C VAL A 795 -1.76 -9.62 10.36
N PHE A 796 -1.90 -8.34 10.65
CA PHE A 796 -3.19 -7.74 10.98
C PHE A 796 -3.90 -7.28 9.70
N GLU A 797 -5.13 -7.75 9.56
CA GLU A 797 -6.04 -7.47 8.46
C GLU A 797 -7.22 -6.65 8.99
N ILE A 798 -7.72 -5.69 8.23
CA ILE A 798 -9.03 -5.09 8.46
C ILE A 798 -10.03 -5.74 7.50
N ARG A 799 -11.07 -6.32 8.08
CA ARG A 799 -12.15 -7.00 7.39
C ARG A 799 -13.43 -6.19 7.50
N THR A 800 -14.30 -6.32 6.51
CA THR A 800 -15.65 -5.75 6.55
C THR A 800 -16.70 -6.67 5.96
N LYS A 801 -17.92 -6.62 6.47
CA LYS A 801 -19.08 -7.21 5.81
C LYS A 801 -20.29 -6.31 5.94
N SER A 802 -21.25 -6.49 5.05
CA SER A 802 -22.40 -5.60 4.94
C SER A 802 -23.72 -6.36 4.82
N ALA A 803 -24.78 -5.72 5.29
CA ALA A 803 -26.14 -6.22 5.16
C ALA A 803 -27.15 -5.08 5.20
N ALA A 804 -28.30 -5.26 4.55
CA ALA A 804 -29.37 -4.26 4.56
C ALA A 804 -30.01 -4.07 5.95
N THR A 805 -29.96 -5.10 6.80
CA THR A 805 -30.45 -5.07 8.19
C THR A 805 -29.36 -5.53 9.14
N PHE A 806 -29.45 -5.14 10.41
CA PHE A 806 -28.50 -5.57 11.43
C PHE A 806 -28.47 -7.10 11.59
N GLU A 807 -29.65 -7.72 11.67
CA GLU A 807 -29.79 -9.17 11.79
C GLU A 807 -29.20 -9.89 10.56
N GLY A 808 -29.23 -9.26 9.38
CA GLY A 808 -28.61 -9.77 8.16
C GLY A 808 -27.10 -9.92 8.25
N LEU A 809 -26.42 -9.14 9.10
CA LEU A 809 -24.98 -9.34 9.37
C LEU A 809 -24.72 -10.72 9.98
N GLY A 810 -25.66 -11.25 10.78
CA GLY A 810 -25.57 -12.56 11.43
C GLY A 810 -26.05 -13.73 10.58
N ALA A 811 -26.49 -13.51 9.32
CA ALA A 811 -27.04 -14.57 8.47
C ALA A 811 -26.04 -15.72 8.21
N ASN A 812 -24.74 -15.39 8.13
CA ASN A 812 -23.65 -16.35 8.12
C ASN A 812 -22.51 -15.85 9.03
N PRO A 813 -22.44 -16.29 10.30
CA PRO A 813 -21.41 -15.84 11.22
C PRO A 813 -19.98 -16.27 10.82
N ARG A 814 -19.87 -17.28 9.95
CA ARG A 814 -18.57 -17.76 9.43
C ARG A 814 -18.11 -17.00 8.19
N ASP A 815 -18.91 -16.07 7.68
CA ASP A 815 -18.46 -15.14 6.66
C ASP A 815 -17.47 -14.15 7.28
N ILE A 816 -16.19 -14.32 6.95
CA ILE A 816 -15.08 -13.49 7.40
C ILE A 816 -14.99 -12.15 6.63
N GLY A 817 -15.95 -11.87 5.76
CA GLY A 817 -16.05 -10.61 5.05
C GLY A 817 -14.93 -10.32 4.05
N THR A 818 -14.99 -9.12 3.50
CA THR A 818 -14.06 -8.56 2.52
C THR A 818 -12.84 -7.99 3.23
N LEU A 819 -11.64 -8.31 2.73
CA LEU A 819 -10.40 -7.64 3.13
C LEU A 819 -10.35 -6.24 2.54
N ILE A 820 -10.13 -5.22 3.38
CA ILE A 820 -10.10 -3.82 2.93
C ILE A 820 -8.78 -3.10 3.23
N ALA A 821 -8.03 -3.54 4.23
CA ALA A 821 -6.68 -3.05 4.53
C ALA A 821 -5.87 -4.15 5.25
N TYR A 822 -4.56 -4.15 5.13
CA TYR A 822 -3.66 -4.98 5.93
C TYR A 822 -2.25 -4.38 5.94
N SER A 823 -1.52 -4.55 7.02
CA SER A 823 -0.17 -4.01 7.20
C SER A 823 0.54 -4.76 8.34
N PRO A 824 1.87 -4.91 8.31
CA PRO A 824 2.64 -5.32 9.48
C PRO A 824 2.62 -4.28 10.60
N GLU A 825 2.36 -3.01 10.30
CA GLU A 825 2.24 -1.93 11.29
C GLU A 825 0.81 -1.75 11.78
N ILE A 826 -0.23 -2.17 11.03
CA ILE A 826 -1.61 -2.18 11.57
C ILE A 826 -1.67 -3.10 12.77
N THR A 827 -2.31 -2.64 13.84
CA THR A 827 -2.45 -3.42 15.08
C THR A 827 -3.90 -3.60 15.51
N ALA A 828 -4.79 -2.61 15.33
CA ALA A 828 -6.17 -2.75 15.80
C ALA A 828 -7.12 -1.62 15.33
N ALA A 829 -8.29 -1.57 15.98
CA ALA A 829 -9.21 -0.44 16.10
C ALA A 829 -9.63 0.25 14.79
N PRO A 830 -10.23 -0.48 13.82
CA PRO A 830 -10.83 0.16 12.68
C PRO A 830 -11.99 1.05 13.12
N SER A 831 -12.10 2.27 12.60
CA SER A 831 -13.26 3.15 12.79
C SER A 831 -13.64 3.82 11.48
N MET A 832 -14.94 3.87 11.17
CA MET A 832 -15.45 4.32 9.87
C MET A 832 -16.37 5.53 10.02
N PHE A 833 -16.16 6.55 9.20
CA PHE A 833 -17.14 7.62 9.00
C PHE A 833 -17.15 8.08 7.53
N ARG A 834 -18.14 8.92 7.19
CA ARG A 834 -18.32 9.45 5.84
C ARG A 834 -18.41 10.97 5.88
N LEU A 835 -17.66 11.63 5.01
CA LEU A 835 -17.71 13.07 4.78
C LEU A 835 -17.86 13.34 3.29
N GLY A 836 -18.86 14.13 2.90
CA GLY A 836 -19.15 14.37 1.47
C GLY A 836 -19.47 13.05 0.76
N ASN A 837 -18.68 12.66 -0.25
CA ASN A 837 -18.77 11.37 -0.95
C ASN A 837 -17.63 10.39 -0.60
N THR A 838 -16.82 10.73 0.39
CA THR A 838 -15.62 9.99 0.76
C THR A 838 -15.85 9.26 2.08
N TYR A 839 -15.44 8.00 2.12
CA TYR A 839 -15.40 7.18 3.32
C TYR A 839 -14.00 7.24 3.90
N TYR A 840 -13.91 7.38 5.22
CA TYR A 840 -12.66 7.46 5.96
C TYR A 840 -12.62 6.32 6.97
N LEU A 841 -11.57 5.51 6.87
CA LEU A 841 -11.26 4.42 7.78
C LEU A 841 -10.03 4.78 8.60
N THR A 842 -10.19 5.01 9.90
CA THR A 842 -9.05 5.10 10.81
C THR A 842 -8.64 3.74 11.31
N VAL A 843 -7.34 3.53 11.52
CA VAL A 843 -6.75 2.31 12.08
C VAL A 843 -5.66 2.67 13.07
N GLU A 844 -5.49 1.81 14.06
CA GLU A 844 -4.35 1.85 14.96
C GLU A 844 -3.15 1.14 14.32
N THR A 845 -1.98 1.76 14.45
CA THR A 845 -0.72 1.23 13.95
C THR A 845 0.38 1.30 15.01
N TYR A 846 1.29 0.33 15.02
CA TYR A 846 2.50 0.34 15.83
C TYR A 846 3.74 0.44 14.93
N GLU A 847 4.32 1.64 14.89
CA GLU A 847 5.39 2.00 13.97
C GLU A 847 6.64 2.43 14.72
N ARG A 848 7.78 1.78 14.43
CA ARG A 848 9.09 2.13 15.01
C ARG A 848 9.07 2.22 16.55
N GLY A 849 8.31 1.33 17.19
CA GLY A 849 8.22 1.25 18.65
C GLY A 849 7.17 2.17 19.28
N ALA A 850 6.33 2.85 18.48
CA ALA A 850 5.31 3.76 18.99
C ALA A 850 3.93 3.54 18.35
N TYR A 851 2.88 3.68 19.16
CA TYR A 851 1.51 3.72 18.66
C TYR A 851 1.21 5.02 17.93
N ARG A 852 0.47 4.88 16.83
CA ARG A 852 0.03 5.95 15.95
C ARG A 852 -1.36 5.64 15.41
N SER A 853 -1.98 6.67 14.85
CA SER A 853 -3.27 6.55 14.18
C SER A 853 -3.12 6.95 12.72
N ARG A 854 -3.56 6.06 11.82
CA ARG A 854 -3.64 6.34 10.38
C ARG A 854 -5.08 6.47 9.95
N ALA A 855 -5.33 7.32 8.96
CA ALA A 855 -6.57 7.34 8.21
C ALA A 855 -6.34 6.82 6.79
N LEU A 856 -7.33 6.11 6.28
CA LEU A 856 -7.42 5.67 4.90
C LEU A 856 -8.71 6.22 4.31
N THR A 857 -8.76 6.40 3.00
CA THR A 857 -9.92 6.93 2.28
C THR A 857 -10.37 5.99 1.18
N GLY A 858 -11.67 5.90 0.97
CA GLY A 858 -12.28 5.05 -0.05
C GLY A 858 -13.53 5.69 -0.64
N ALA A 859 -13.85 5.33 -1.88
CA ALA A 859 -15.07 5.77 -2.56
C ALA A 859 -16.30 4.94 -2.15
N LYS A 860 -16.09 3.80 -1.49
CA LYS A 860 -17.14 2.88 -1.02
C LYS A 860 -16.77 2.32 0.36
N PRO A 861 -17.75 2.03 1.22
CA PRO A 861 -17.50 1.53 2.57
C PRO A 861 -16.88 0.12 2.58
N ASP A 862 -17.15 -0.70 1.57
CA ASP A 862 -16.59 -2.05 1.36
C ASP A 862 -15.57 -2.11 0.21
N GLY A 863 -15.09 -0.93 -0.22
CA GLY A 863 -14.16 -0.78 -1.32
C GLY A 863 -12.70 -0.90 -0.90
N VAL A 864 -11.83 -0.53 -1.84
CA VAL A 864 -10.40 -0.37 -1.58
C VAL A 864 -10.17 0.97 -0.89
N PHE A 865 -9.34 0.95 0.16
CA PHE A 865 -8.95 2.13 0.92
C PHE A 865 -7.48 2.50 0.65
N TYR A 866 -7.20 3.80 0.62
CA TYR A 866 -5.88 4.39 0.35
C TYR A 866 -5.44 5.26 1.51
N GLU A 867 -4.17 5.20 1.92
CA GLU A 867 -3.68 6.06 3.00
C GLU A 867 -3.83 7.55 2.66
N VAL A 868 -4.19 8.36 3.66
CA VAL A 868 -4.13 9.82 3.52
C VAL A 868 -2.67 10.29 3.54
N PRO A 869 -2.30 11.28 2.71
CA PRO A 869 -0.91 11.75 2.60
C PRO A 869 -0.29 12.27 3.91
N GLU A 870 -1.12 12.80 4.82
CA GLU A 870 -0.72 13.39 6.10
C GLU A 870 -0.78 12.39 7.26
N ASN A 871 -0.73 11.09 6.94
CA ASN A 871 -0.55 10.06 7.95
C ASN A 871 0.85 10.15 8.60
N PRO A 872 0.94 9.87 9.90
CA PRO A 872 -0.15 9.61 10.84
C PRO A 872 -0.93 10.89 11.18
N ILE A 873 -2.25 10.78 11.30
CA ILE A 873 -3.14 11.93 11.52
C ILE A 873 -3.04 12.51 12.95
N TYR A 874 -2.46 11.75 13.89
CA TYR A 874 -2.13 12.20 15.24
C TYR A 874 -0.70 11.83 15.65
N GLY A 875 -0.26 12.37 16.79
CA GLY A 875 1.13 12.29 17.25
C GLY A 875 1.53 10.91 17.76
N VAL A 876 2.77 10.83 18.26
CA VAL A 876 3.29 9.65 18.97
C VAL A 876 2.44 9.38 20.22
N GLY A 877 2.06 8.12 20.42
CA GLY A 877 1.24 7.68 21.55
C GLY A 877 -0.27 7.75 21.29
N ASP A 878 -0.74 8.55 20.33
CA ASP A 878 -2.16 8.68 19.97
C ASP A 878 -2.63 7.52 19.06
N ALA A 879 -3.52 6.67 19.58
CA ALA A 879 -4.04 5.43 19.03
C ALA A 879 -5.58 5.39 19.04
N CYS A 880 -6.20 4.39 18.40
CA CYS A 880 -7.65 4.09 18.53
C CYS A 880 -8.58 5.30 18.33
N VAL A 881 -8.51 5.94 17.16
CA VAL A 881 -9.31 7.15 16.91
C VAL A 881 -10.72 6.75 16.54
N PHE A 882 -11.69 7.22 17.32
CA PHE A 882 -13.12 7.11 17.01
C PHE A 882 -13.64 8.46 16.55
N GLN A 883 -14.52 8.49 15.56
CA GLN A 883 -14.87 9.72 14.87
C GLN A 883 -16.38 9.91 14.87
N HIS A 884 -16.84 11.02 15.44
CA HIS A 884 -18.26 11.29 15.61
C HIS A 884 -18.61 12.72 15.14
N PRO A 885 -19.34 12.86 14.03
CA PRO A 885 -19.76 14.17 13.54
C PRO A 885 -20.96 14.72 14.35
N GLU A 886 -20.89 15.98 14.75
CA GLU A 886 -22.02 16.76 15.28
C GLU A 886 -22.06 18.13 14.58
N GLY A 887 -23.09 18.34 13.75
CA GLY A 887 -23.20 19.54 12.93
C GLY A 887 -22.02 19.67 11.97
N ALA A 888 -21.26 20.77 12.08
CA ALA A 888 -20.04 21.00 11.33
C ALA A 888 -18.78 20.58 12.09
N THR A 889 -18.86 19.90 13.22
CA THR A 889 -17.67 19.52 14.02
C THR A 889 -17.45 18.02 13.99
N LEU A 890 -16.21 17.57 13.75
CA LEU A 890 -15.81 16.18 13.97
C LEU A 890 -15.16 16.04 15.35
N ASN A 891 -15.71 15.14 16.15
CA ASN A 891 -15.27 14.86 17.51
C ASN A 891 -14.49 13.53 17.53
N ASN A 892 -13.26 13.57 18.02
CA ASN A 892 -12.29 12.49 17.95
C ASN A 892 -11.75 12.11 19.34
N PRO A 893 -12.51 11.31 20.12
CA PRO A 893 -11.95 10.58 21.25
C PRO A 893 -10.91 9.56 20.77
N LEU A 894 -9.79 9.47 21.47
CA LEU A 894 -8.69 8.57 21.12
C LEU A 894 -7.94 8.08 22.37
N CYS A 895 -7.33 6.90 22.27
CA CYS A 895 -6.48 6.35 23.33
C CYS A 895 -5.06 6.91 23.19
N HIS A 896 -4.39 7.20 24.30
CA HIS A 896 -3.05 7.78 24.29
C HIS A 896 -2.13 7.03 25.25
N GLN A 897 -1.02 6.47 24.77
CA GLN A 897 0.01 5.90 25.65
C GLN A 897 0.90 7.02 26.18
N SER A 898 1.09 7.10 27.51
CA SER A 898 1.89 8.17 28.12
C SER A 898 3.39 7.95 27.92
N ASP A 899 4.16 9.04 27.79
CA ASP A 899 5.60 9.04 27.49
C ASP A 899 6.52 8.54 28.64
N SER A 900 5.97 8.01 29.76
CA SER A 900 6.83 7.57 30.86
C SER A 900 7.53 6.25 30.51
N THR A 901 8.86 6.24 30.64
CA THR A 901 9.73 5.08 30.43
C THR A 901 9.51 3.92 31.42
N ASP A 902 8.55 4.06 32.33
CA ASP A 902 8.04 3.02 33.22
C ASP A 902 6.49 3.00 33.14
N ASP A 903 5.95 1.79 32.94
CA ASP A 903 4.55 1.34 32.96
C ASP A 903 3.60 1.67 31.78
N ASP A 904 2.85 0.62 31.38
CA ASP A 904 1.66 0.51 30.52
C ASP A 904 0.51 1.48 30.87
N THR A 905 0.83 2.77 31.02
CA THR A 905 -0.09 3.82 31.40
C THR A 905 -0.62 4.48 30.14
N TRP A 906 -1.82 4.05 29.80
CA TRP A 906 -2.60 4.63 28.73
C TRP A 906 -3.50 5.75 29.31
N GLY A 907 -4.14 6.52 28.45
CA GLY A 907 -4.99 7.67 28.77
C GLY A 907 -6.02 7.88 27.66
N GLN A 908 -6.99 8.77 27.85
CA GLN A 908 -7.84 9.24 26.76
C GLN A 908 -7.55 10.69 26.44
N ASN A 909 -7.37 10.95 25.15
CA ASN A 909 -7.29 12.29 24.60
C ASN A 909 -8.56 12.58 23.81
N TYR A 910 -8.90 13.86 23.71
CA TYR A 910 -10.02 14.33 22.92
C TYR A 910 -9.56 15.44 21.99
N ARG A 911 -9.95 15.35 20.73
CA ARG A 911 -9.72 16.39 19.73
C ARG A 911 -11.01 16.66 18.99
N ALA A 912 -11.36 17.92 18.78
CA ALA A 912 -12.47 18.30 17.93
C ALA A 912 -11.99 19.29 16.87
N GLY A 913 -12.65 19.34 15.73
CA GLY A 913 -12.41 20.42 14.78
C GLY A 913 -13.49 20.56 13.72
N ASP A 914 -13.47 21.70 13.07
CA ASP A 914 -14.46 22.11 12.09
C ASP A 914 -14.29 21.35 10.77
N MET A 915 -15.40 20.79 10.27
CA MET A 915 -15.56 20.11 8.99
C MET A 915 -15.91 21.11 7.86
N ALA A 916 -16.31 22.36 8.19
CA ALA A 916 -16.63 23.38 7.22
C ALA A 916 -15.36 24.09 6.71
N GLY A 917 -14.77 23.56 5.63
CA GLY A 917 -13.74 24.30 4.88
C GLY A 917 -12.76 23.50 4.03
N ARG A 918 -12.70 22.16 4.12
CA ARG A 918 -11.85 21.29 3.28
C ARG A 918 -12.45 19.91 3.11
#